data_AF-A0AAV6Y3Y0-F1
#
_entry.id   AF-A0AAV6Y3Y0-F1
#
_cell.length_a   1.000
_cell.length_b   1.000
_cell.length_c   1.000
_cell.angle_alpha   90.00
_cell.angle_beta   90.00
_cell.angle_gamma   90.00
#
_symmetry.space_group_name_H-M   'P 1'
#
loop_
_entity.id
_entity.type
_entity.pdbx_description
1 polymer ?
#
loop_
_entity_poly.entity_id
_entity_poly.type
_entity_poly.pdbx_seq_one_letter_code
_entity_poly.pdbx_strand_id
1 'polypeptide(L)'
;MAANDLKVDELRSQLAQRGLSIAGIKPTLVRRLEAALRDESKKSADSSGDNNSSRKRRRDSDGKDADSEVQRKIKAVDELRSMNVRELREEASIRGVSAAGTKKELLERLCADDNNVSGDDDLVVPILFLTWILRNGCRVHISLGVALNNHLRRNLQFELDLFAVKQESKDENSKSDAPPKNKTIDELQIMTVKQLREEATIRGISIAGTKKELLERLCTDNDNVSSYKDQAKVEPKEEKIVIATKKGSAVLDKCLPDHIKAQYHVLQVGDEIYDAMLNQTNVGQNNNKFFVIQVLESDDGGKFMVYYRWGRVGVKGQDKLNGPYTSQEAAISEFEKKFFDKTKNCWYDRKEFVSHHRSYTWLEMDYTETKNEPPVHQKCDSTMKRQPQESKLEARIAKFISLICNMSMMRQQMMEIGYNAEKLPLGKLSKSTILKGYDVLKRIADVIGQADRKTLSQLSGEFYTVVPHDFGFKNTGKYSLLFSHDPRVATSMFDASGLFIIDTPQKLKGKLEMVEALGEIEVAMKLIEDAADMEDPLYSHYRRLQCELRPLEVHSEEFSMIEKYTKNTHAKTHSSYDVDIIQIFKVSREGEAERFQKFSGTKNRMLLWHGSRLTNWAGILSQGLRIAPPEAPVTGYMFGKGVYFADMFSKSANYCCSSQASTAGVLLLCEVALGDMAELPTANYDADKLPPGKLSTKGVGGTAPDLSEAQKLEDGVIVPLGTPKQQSGPKGSLLYNEYIVYNVEQIRMRYLVQVNFNFKR
;
A
#
# COMPACT_ATOMS: atom_id res chain seq x y z
N MET A 1 -8.29 43.65 32.46
CA MET A 1 -9.22 43.75 31.31
C MET A 1 -9.39 42.36 30.73
N ALA A 2 -10.62 41.91 30.50
CA ALA A 2 -10.84 40.64 29.81
C ALA A 2 -10.38 40.79 28.35
N ALA A 3 -9.72 39.77 27.80
CA ALA A 3 -9.22 39.82 26.43
C ALA A 3 -10.35 40.10 25.40
N ASN A 4 -11.58 39.72 25.73
CA ASN A 4 -12.76 39.94 24.90
C ASN A 4 -13.13 41.43 24.70
N ASP A 5 -12.72 42.30 25.65
CA ASP A 5 -13.02 43.73 25.62
C ASP A 5 -12.06 44.54 24.74
N LEU A 6 -10.96 43.92 24.29
CA LEU A 6 -9.93 44.58 23.49
C LEU A 6 -10.34 44.74 22.02
N LYS A 7 -9.90 45.83 21.39
CA LYS A 7 -10.02 46.02 19.93
C LYS A 7 -9.01 45.13 19.20
N VAL A 8 -9.28 44.83 17.92
CA VAL A 8 -8.45 43.91 17.10
C VAL A 8 -6.98 44.34 17.05
N ASP A 9 -6.71 45.64 16.88
CA ASP A 9 -5.33 46.15 16.80
C ASP A 9 -4.59 46.03 18.14
N GLU A 10 -5.32 46.11 19.24
CA GLU A 10 -4.78 45.97 20.59
C GLU A 10 -4.51 44.50 20.92
N LEU A 11 -5.40 43.59 20.49
CA LEU A 11 -5.16 42.15 20.54
C LEU A 11 -3.92 41.76 19.73
N ARG A 12 -3.76 42.28 18.51
CA ARG A 12 -2.59 42.03 17.66
C ARG A 12 -1.31 42.56 18.32
N SER A 13 -1.37 43.75 18.90
CA SER A 13 -0.23 44.33 19.61
C SER A 13 0.19 43.49 20.82
N GLN A 14 -0.77 43.01 21.62
CA GLN A 14 -0.48 42.16 22.79
C GLN A 14 0.02 40.76 22.42
N LEU A 15 -0.41 40.22 21.27
CA LEU A 15 0.09 38.96 20.72
C LEU A 15 1.50 39.13 20.14
N ALA A 16 1.75 40.21 19.41
CA ALA A 16 3.08 40.53 18.86
C ALA A 16 4.14 40.70 19.97
N GLN A 17 3.80 41.41 21.06
CA GLN A 17 4.68 41.54 22.23
C GLN A 17 5.04 40.20 22.87
N ARG A 18 4.22 39.17 22.69
CA ARG A 18 4.42 37.81 23.20
C ARG A 18 5.03 36.86 22.16
N GLY A 19 5.41 37.35 20.98
CA GLY A 19 5.94 36.54 19.89
C GLY A 19 4.91 35.58 19.27
N LEU A 20 3.62 35.85 19.45
CA LEU A 20 2.53 35.01 18.95
C LEU A 20 1.96 35.58 17.65
N SER A 21 1.42 34.70 16.80
CA SER A 21 0.84 35.09 15.51
C SER A 21 -0.28 36.14 15.66
N ILE A 22 -0.24 37.16 14.81
CA ILE A 22 -1.24 38.26 14.74
C ILE A 22 -2.33 38.02 13.69
N ALA A 23 -2.28 36.89 12.98
CA ALA A 23 -3.25 36.54 11.94
C ALA A 23 -4.56 36.01 12.54
N GLY A 24 -5.69 36.34 11.90
CA GLY A 24 -7.02 35.85 12.25
C GLY A 24 -8.04 36.94 12.58
N ILE A 25 -9.29 36.52 12.77
CA ILE A 25 -10.44 37.35 13.16
C ILE A 25 -10.46 37.59 14.68
N LYS A 26 -11.23 38.59 15.14
CA LYS A 26 -11.25 39.02 16.56
C LYS A 26 -11.40 37.84 17.55
N PRO A 27 -12.35 36.90 17.40
CA PRO A 27 -12.47 35.77 18.33
C PRO A 27 -11.21 34.89 18.42
N THR A 28 -10.51 34.72 17.30
CA THR A 28 -9.25 33.96 17.22
C THR A 28 -8.14 34.65 18.02
N LEU A 29 -8.02 35.97 17.88
CA LEU A 29 -7.02 36.77 18.59
C LEU A 29 -7.29 36.80 20.10
N VAL A 30 -8.57 36.90 20.50
CA VAL A 30 -9.00 36.83 21.90
C VAL A 30 -8.61 35.49 22.52
N ARG A 31 -9.00 34.35 21.91
CA ARG A 31 -8.68 33.01 22.44
C ARG A 31 -7.17 32.78 22.55
N ARG A 32 -6.39 33.25 21.56
CA ARG A 32 -4.93 33.14 21.56
C ARG A 32 -4.31 33.94 22.70
N LEU A 33 -4.80 35.15 22.96
CA LEU A 33 -4.33 35.98 24.07
C LEU A 33 -4.72 35.39 25.42
N GLU A 34 -5.94 34.85 25.57
CA GLU A 34 -6.39 34.19 26.80
C GLU A 34 -5.61 32.90 27.12
N ALA A 35 -5.18 32.16 26.10
CA ALA A 35 -4.30 31.01 26.29
C ALA A 35 -2.93 31.44 26.82
N ALA A 36 -2.34 32.49 26.25
CA ALA A 36 -1.06 33.03 26.69
C ALA A 36 -1.10 33.55 28.13
N LEU A 37 -2.15 34.30 28.50
CA LEU A 37 -2.34 34.82 29.85
C LEU A 37 -2.54 33.70 30.90
N ARG A 38 -3.18 32.58 30.52
CA ARG A 38 -3.33 31.42 31.40
C ARG A 38 -1.99 30.74 31.69
N ASP A 39 -1.11 30.62 30.70
CA ASP A 39 0.22 30.04 30.89
C ASP A 39 1.15 30.96 31.71
N GLU A 40 1.02 32.28 31.57
CA GLU A 40 1.72 33.26 32.42
C GLU A 40 1.27 33.14 33.89
N SER A 41 -0.03 33.00 34.15
CA SER A 41 -0.57 32.86 35.52
C SER A 41 -0.12 31.58 36.23
N LYS A 42 0.11 30.50 35.48
CA LYS A 42 0.65 29.24 36.03
C LYS A 42 2.12 29.37 36.43
N LYS A 43 2.91 30.13 35.65
CA LYS A 43 4.33 30.36 35.97
C LYS A 43 4.53 31.30 37.17
N SER A 44 3.62 32.23 37.41
CA SER A 44 3.70 33.12 38.59
C SER A 44 3.34 32.42 39.90
N ALA A 45 2.46 31.41 39.87
CA ALA A 45 2.01 30.70 41.07
C ALA A 45 3.10 29.79 41.70
N ASP A 46 4.08 29.35 40.92
CA ASP A 46 5.20 28.53 41.42
C ASP A 46 6.34 29.35 42.06
N SER A 47 6.23 30.69 42.13
CA SER A 47 7.31 31.58 42.57
C SER A 47 7.12 32.25 43.95
N SER A 48 6.06 31.92 44.70
CA SER A 48 5.80 32.51 46.02
C SER A 48 5.39 31.47 47.08
N GLY A 49 6.35 31.05 47.92
CA GLY A 49 6.09 30.29 49.14
C GLY A 49 7.33 29.59 49.70
N ASP A 50 8.00 30.24 50.66
CA ASP A 50 9.24 29.77 51.30
C ASP A 50 9.02 29.33 52.77
N ASN A 51 9.72 28.26 53.17
CA ASN A 51 10.19 27.85 54.52
C ASN A 51 9.24 27.69 55.75
N ASN A 52 8.98 26.45 56.19
CA ASN A 52 9.65 25.74 57.32
C ASN A 52 8.76 24.70 58.09
N SER A 53 9.41 23.60 58.51
CA SER A 53 9.05 22.56 59.50
C SER A 53 8.14 21.36 59.12
N SER A 54 8.84 20.26 58.81
CA SER A 54 8.61 18.87 59.25
C SER A 54 7.24 18.43 59.79
N ARG A 55 6.50 17.67 58.98
CA ARG A 55 6.19 16.24 59.20
C ARG A 55 5.27 15.71 58.09
N LYS A 56 5.67 14.59 57.47
CA LYS A 56 4.86 13.38 57.16
C LYS A 56 5.05 12.84 55.72
N ARG A 57 5.67 11.65 55.69
CA ARG A 57 5.59 10.54 54.71
C ARG A 57 6.34 10.67 53.37
N ARG A 58 7.51 10.00 53.34
CA ARG A 58 8.22 9.54 52.14
C ARG A 58 7.42 8.49 51.38
N ARG A 59 7.41 8.60 50.06
CA ARG A 59 7.20 7.51 49.10
C ARG A 59 8.29 7.71 48.05
N ASP A 60 9.39 6.99 48.21
CA ASP A 60 10.56 7.08 47.34
C ASP A 60 10.27 6.40 45.99
N SER A 61 10.73 7.08 44.94
CA SER A 61 10.77 6.63 43.56
C SER A 61 12.20 6.20 43.23
N ASP A 62 12.47 4.90 43.23
CA ASP A 62 13.71 4.33 42.69
C ASP A 62 13.54 4.06 41.19
N GLY A 63 14.41 4.64 40.37
CA GLY A 63 14.40 4.44 38.93
C GLY A 63 15.30 5.40 38.17
N LYS A 64 16.57 5.56 38.57
CA LYS A 64 17.57 6.32 37.80
C LYS A 64 19.02 5.80 37.80
N ASP A 65 19.36 4.64 38.36
CA ASP A 65 20.77 4.21 38.43
C ASP A 65 21.20 3.12 37.42
N ALA A 66 20.27 2.42 36.74
CA ALA A 66 20.63 1.33 35.83
C ALA A 66 21.31 1.77 34.51
N ASP A 67 20.99 2.95 33.98
CA ASP A 67 21.55 3.43 32.70
C ASP A 67 23.00 3.93 32.82
N SER A 68 23.45 4.31 34.02
CA SER A 68 24.81 4.84 34.23
C SER A 68 25.88 3.74 34.26
N GLU A 69 25.51 2.55 34.72
CA GLU A 69 26.44 1.43 34.88
C GLU A 69 26.67 0.68 33.55
N VAL A 70 25.62 0.52 32.75
CA VAL A 70 25.69 -0.06 31.39
C VAL A 70 26.56 0.83 30.49
N GLN A 71 26.43 2.15 30.58
CA GLN A 71 27.24 3.08 29.79
C GLN A 71 28.73 3.06 30.18
N ARG A 72 29.06 2.77 31.46
CA ARG A 72 30.45 2.59 31.91
C ARG A 72 31.05 1.27 31.45
N LYS A 73 30.29 0.17 31.50
CA LYS A 73 30.73 -1.16 31.03
C LYS A 73 30.99 -1.19 29.51
N ILE A 74 30.16 -0.50 28.72
CA ILE A 74 30.38 -0.38 27.26
C ILE A 74 31.67 0.38 26.94
N LYS A 75 31.98 1.47 27.68
CA LYS A 75 33.23 2.22 27.48
C LYS A 75 34.48 1.41 27.82
N ALA A 76 34.46 0.64 28.90
CA ALA A 76 35.61 -0.19 29.31
C ALA A 76 35.95 -1.30 28.28
N VAL A 77 34.92 -1.91 27.66
CA VAL A 77 35.11 -2.95 26.64
C VAL A 77 35.64 -2.37 25.32
N ASP A 78 35.21 -1.17 24.95
CA ASP A 78 35.73 -0.49 23.75
C ASP A 78 37.20 -0.04 23.92
N GLU A 79 37.59 0.38 25.14
CA GLU A 79 38.98 0.70 25.46
C GLU A 79 39.89 -0.53 25.33
N LEU A 80 39.49 -1.70 25.87
CA LEU A 80 40.24 -2.95 25.69
C LEU A 80 40.38 -3.33 24.21
N ARG A 81 39.34 -3.19 23.40
CA ARG A 81 39.38 -3.52 21.95
C ARG A 81 40.38 -2.67 21.17
N SER A 82 40.62 -1.45 21.63
CA SER A 82 41.54 -0.50 21.01
C SER A 82 43.03 -0.79 21.30
N MET A 83 43.34 -1.54 22.37
CA MET A 83 44.71 -1.88 22.78
C MET A 83 45.42 -2.86 21.84
N ASN A 84 46.75 -2.77 21.77
CA ASN A 84 47.56 -3.74 21.02
C ASN A 84 47.83 -5.02 21.85
N VAL A 85 48.36 -6.07 21.21
CA VAL A 85 48.54 -7.38 21.87
C VAL A 85 49.49 -7.31 23.06
N ARG A 86 50.49 -6.42 23.05
CA ARG A 86 51.44 -6.30 24.15
C ARG A 86 50.77 -5.68 25.38
N GLU A 87 50.00 -4.62 25.18
CA GLU A 87 49.19 -3.95 26.21
C GLU A 87 48.15 -4.91 26.80
N LEU A 88 47.46 -5.68 25.96
CA LEU A 88 46.48 -6.68 26.43
C LEU A 88 47.12 -7.80 27.26
N ARG A 89 48.38 -8.16 27.01
CA ARG A 89 49.10 -9.15 27.83
C ARG A 89 49.48 -8.59 29.18
N GLU A 90 49.89 -7.33 29.22
CA GLU A 90 50.24 -6.62 30.45
C GLU A 90 49.00 -6.43 31.32
N GLU A 91 47.88 -6.02 30.71
CA GLU A 91 46.58 -5.91 31.36
C GLU A 91 46.08 -7.28 31.87
N ALA A 92 46.26 -8.35 31.10
CA ALA A 92 45.94 -9.71 31.55
C ALA A 92 46.80 -10.14 32.74
N SER A 93 48.10 -9.82 32.74
CA SER A 93 48.99 -10.09 33.88
C SER A 93 48.60 -9.30 35.12
N ILE A 94 48.18 -8.04 34.97
CA ILE A 94 47.70 -7.21 36.10
C ILE A 94 46.42 -7.79 36.69
N ARG A 95 45.49 -8.26 35.86
CA ARG A 95 44.22 -8.86 36.29
C ARG A 95 44.32 -10.34 36.68
N GLY A 96 45.52 -10.93 36.65
CA GLY A 96 45.76 -12.32 37.04
C GLY A 96 45.22 -13.36 36.06
N VAL A 97 44.84 -12.96 34.85
CA VAL A 97 44.38 -13.84 33.76
C VAL A 97 45.56 -14.21 32.85
N SER A 98 45.50 -15.39 32.23
CA SER A 98 46.62 -15.90 31.42
C SER A 98 46.99 -14.97 30.25
N ALA A 99 48.24 -14.51 30.20
CA ALA A 99 48.75 -13.60 29.17
C ALA A 99 49.17 -14.29 27.85
N ALA A 100 49.00 -15.62 27.73
CA ALA A 100 49.34 -16.36 26.51
C ALA A 100 48.19 -16.35 25.50
N GLY A 101 48.46 -16.21 24.20
CA GLY A 101 47.44 -16.32 23.13
C GLY A 101 47.41 -15.16 22.14
N THR A 102 46.48 -15.24 21.20
CA THR A 102 46.21 -14.24 20.15
C THR A 102 45.40 -13.05 20.70
N LYS A 103 45.36 -11.92 19.96
CA LYS A 103 44.63 -10.70 20.39
C LYS A 103 43.17 -11.00 20.76
N LYS A 104 42.51 -11.84 19.96
CA LYS A 104 41.09 -12.18 20.13
C LYS A 104 40.86 -13.01 21.40
N GLU A 105 41.71 -14.00 21.64
CA GLU A 105 41.62 -14.86 22.83
C GLU A 105 41.95 -14.10 24.12
N LEU A 106 42.84 -13.09 24.07
CA LEU A 106 43.13 -12.21 25.20
C LEU A 106 41.96 -11.28 25.49
N LEU A 107 41.36 -10.68 24.44
CA LEU A 107 40.18 -9.83 24.58
C LEU A 107 38.98 -10.57 25.14
N GLU A 108 38.71 -11.78 24.64
CA GLU A 108 37.60 -12.60 25.15
C GLU A 108 37.77 -12.95 26.63
N ARG A 109 39.00 -13.22 27.08
CA ARG A 109 39.27 -13.51 28.49
C ARG A 109 39.21 -12.27 29.39
N LEU A 110 39.79 -11.15 28.95
CA LEU A 110 39.75 -9.89 29.69
C LEU A 110 38.32 -9.34 29.80
N CYS A 111 37.51 -9.46 28.75
CA CYS A 111 36.10 -9.04 28.77
C CYS A 111 35.22 -9.99 29.59
N ALA A 112 35.59 -11.27 29.72
CA ALA A 112 34.86 -12.23 30.56
C ALA A 112 35.13 -11.99 32.06
N ASP A 113 36.33 -11.56 32.42
CA ASP A 113 36.73 -11.26 33.80
C ASP A 113 36.02 -10.00 34.35
N ASP A 114 35.86 -8.96 33.53
CA ASP A 114 35.15 -7.71 33.91
C ASP A 114 33.65 -7.90 34.21
N ASN A 115 33.07 -9.06 33.85
CA ASN A 115 31.68 -9.38 34.13
C ASN A 115 31.46 -10.10 35.48
N ASN A 116 32.52 -10.36 36.26
CA ASN A 116 32.47 -11.28 37.41
C ASN A 116 32.84 -10.69 38.78
N VAL A 117 32.50 -9.42 39.05
CA VAL A 117 32.61 -8.83 40.41
C VAL A 117 31.22 -8.46 40.97
N SER A 118 30.71 -9.33 41.85
CA SER A 118 29.61 -9.20 42.84
C SER A 118 28.22 -8.75 42.36
N GLY A 119 27.11 -9.47 42.55
CA GLY A 119 26.81 -10.75 43.21
C GLY A 119 25.33 -11.14 43.00
N ASP A 120 25.06 -12.43 43.17
CA ASP A 120 23.77 -13.14 43.31
C ASP A 120 22.67 -12.98 42.23
N ASP A 121 22.65 -13.91 41.27
CA ASP A 121 21.46 -14.67 40.83
C ASP A 121 21.86 -15.69 39.74
N ASP A 122 22.14 -16.94 40.16
CA ASP A 122 22.44 -18.08 39.29
C ASP A 122 21.15 -18.80 38.87
N LEU A 123 20.84 -18.79 37.56
CA LEU A 123 20.19 -19.86 36.77
C LEU A 123 19.59 -19.28 35.48
N VAL A 124 20.27 -19.39 34.34
CA VAL A 124 19.74 -19.85 33.03
C VAL A 124 20.91 -19.85 32.03
N VAL A 125 21.63 -20.97 31.91
CA VAL A 125 22.13 -21.56 30.63
C VAL A 125 22.66 -22.95 31.00
N PRO A 126 21.88 -24.05 30.85
CA PRO A 126 22.22 -25.01 29.79
C PRO A 126 21.03 -25.92 29.36
N ILE A 127 20.21 -25.50 28.38
CA ILE A 127 19.27 -26.40 27.67
C ILE A 127 19.69 -26.60 26.20
N LEU A 128 20.34 -25.60 25.61
CA LEU A 128 20.76 -25.62 24.20
C LEU A 128 22.02 -26.47 23.95
N PHE A 129 22.88 -26.65 24.96
CA PHE A 129 24.11 -27.42 24.82
C PHE A 129 23.88 -28.94 24.91
N LEU A 130 22.94 -29.37 25.76
CA LEU A 130 22.57 -30.79 25.89
C LEU A 130 21.76 -31.32 24.70
N THR A 131 20.90 -30.49 24.09
CA THR A 131 20.16 -30.88 22.86
C THR A 131 21.07 -30.99 21.64
N TRP A 132 22.19 -30.26 21.60
CA TRP A 132 23.18 -30.37 20.52
C TRP A 132 24.03 -31.66 20.63
N ILE A 133 24.39 -32.07 21.85
CA ILE A 133 25.19 -33.30 22.09
C ILE A 133 24.35 -34.56 21.83
N LEU A 134 23.08 -34.58 22.27
CA LEU A 134 22.19 -35.74 22.08
C LEU A 134 21.78 -35.95 20.60
N ARG A 135 21.81 -34.89 19.78
CA ARG A 135 21.41 -34.95 18.36
C ARG A 135 22.55 -35.35 17.41
N ASN A 136 23.81 -35.36 17.88
CA ASN A 136 25.00 -35.64 17.06
C ASN A 136 25.78 -36.92 17.43
N GLY A 137 25.28 -37.77 18.33
CA GLY A 137 25.74 -39.16 18.45
C GLY A 137 27.18 -39.38 18.96
N CYS A 138 27.74 -38.48 19.79
CA CYS A 138 29.04 -38.71 20.42
C CYS A 138 28.89 -39.39 21.80
N ARG A 139 29.41 -40.61 21.95
CA ARG A 139 29.62 -41.25 23.26
C ARG A 139 30.80 -40.58 23.96
N VAL A 140 30.54 -39.79 25.00
CA VAL A 140 31.57 -39.39 25.96
C VAL A 140 31.10 -39.77 27.36
N HIS A 141 31.84 -40.68 27.98
CA HIS A 141 31.68 -41.08 29.38
C HIS A 141 32.27 -39.97 30.27
N ILE A 142 31.47 -39.31 31.11
CA ILE A 142 32.00 -38.53 32.23
C ILE A 142 31.28 -38.97 33.51
N SER A 143 32.10 -39.38 34.48
CA SER A 143 31.74 -39.87 35.80
C SER A 143 31.46 -38.72 36.78
N LEU A 144 30.35 -38.87 37.51
CA LEU A 144 29.81 -38.23 38.72
C LEU A 144 30.58 -37.12 39.45
N GLY A 145 29.81 -36.18 40.03
CA GLY A 145 30.14 -35.57 41.30
C GLY A 145 29.24 -34.42 41.82
N VAL A 146 28.16 -34.78 42.53
CA VAL A 146 27.56 -34.03 43.67
C VAL A 146 26.39 -33.04 43.43
N ALA A 147 25.32 -33.33 44.19
CA ALA A 147 24.18 -32.51 44.68
C ALA A 147 23.18 -31.89 43.69
N LEU A 148 22.23 -32.72 43.23
CA LEU A 148 20.95 -32.24 42.68
C LEU A 148 19.83 -32.34 43.73
N ASN A 149 19.12 -31.23 43.91
CA ASN A 149 18.00 -31.05 44.83
C ASN A 149 16.80 -31.97 44.50
N ASN A 150 16.07 -32.43 45.53
CA ASN A 150 15.00 -33.44 45.44
C ASN A 150 13.85 -33.07 44.47
N HIS A 151 13.73 -31.80 44.08
CA HIS A 151 12.70 -31.32 43.15
C HIS A 151 13.02 -31.62 41.66
N LEU A 152 14.30 -31.71 41.29
CA LEU A 152 14.75 -32.08 39.94
C LEU A 152 14.67 -33.59 39.69
N ARG A 153 14.80 -34.41 40.74
CA ARG A 153 14.62 -35.86 40.68
C ARG A 153 13.18 -36.27 40.31
N ARG A 154 12.17 -35.51 40.76
CA ARG A 154 10.76 -35.78 40.44
C ARG A 154 10.39 -35.43 39.01
N ASN A 155 10.92 -34.33 38.47
CA ASN A 155 10.64 -33.93 37.07
C ASN A 155 11.41 -34.79 36.06
N LEU A 156 12.62 -35.26 36.38
CA LEU A 156 13.34 -36.19 35.51
C LEU A 156 12.69 -37.60 35.51
N GLN A 157 12.13 -38.04 36.64
CA GLN A 157 11.38 -39.29 36.72
C GLN A 157 10.06 -39.21 35.96
N PHE A 158 9.36 -38.07 35.99
CA PHE A 158 8.11 -37.88 35.25
C PHE A 158 8.33 -37.90 33.72
N GLU A 159 9.43 -37.32 33.22
CA GLU A 159 9.80 -37.36 31.80
C GLU A 159 10.33 -38.74 31.34
N LEU A 160 11.07 -39.46 32.20
CA LEU A 160 11.51 -40.84 31.93
C LEU A 160 10.34 -41.84 31.96
N ASP A 161 9.37 -41.65 32.86
CA ASP A 161 8.14 -42.45 32.89
C ASP A 161 7.26 -42.15 31.66
N LEU A 162 7.21 -40.91 31.18
CA LEU A 162 6.49 -40.53 29.96
C LEU A 162 7.15 -41.08 28.67
N PHE A 163 8.47 -41.30 28.69
CA PHE A 163 9.22 -41.90 27.59
C PHE A 163 9.16 -43.43 27.61
N ALA A 164 9.13 -44.06 28.79
CA ALA A 164 8.94 -45.50 28.96
C ALA A 164 7.51 -45.95 28.54
N VAL A 165 6.48 -45.15 28.85
CA VAL A 165 5.08 -45.41 28.42
C VAL A 165 4.93 -45.38 26.88
N LYS A 166 5.85 -44.73 26.15
CA LYS A 166 5.84 -44.67 24.68
C LYS A 166 6.63 -45.77 23.97
N GLN A 167 7.42 -46.57 24.68
CA GLN A 167 8.17 -47.69 24.08
C GLN A 167 7.64 -49.08 24.42
N GLU A 168 6.75 -49.25 25.42
CA GLU A 168 6.15 -50.55 25.76
C GLU A 168 4.76 -50.83 25.12
N SER A 169 4.32 -50.06 24.13
CA SER A 169 3.06 -50.32 23.37
C SER A 169 3.29 -50.66 21.89
N LYS A 170 4.44 -51.26 21.59
CA LYS A 170 4.67 -52.05 20.37
C LYS A 170 5.18 -53.42 20.78
N ASP A 171 4.26 -54.27 21.22
CA ASP A 171 4.14 -55.67 20.79
C ASP A 171 2.89 -56.29 21.44
N GLU A 172 2.29 -57.26 20.75
CA GLU A 172 1.16 -58.12 21.17
C GLU A 172 -0.29 -57.63 20.91
N ASN A 173 -0.67 -57.68 19.63
CA ASN A 173 -1.87 -58.32 19.05
C ASN A 173 -3.07 -58.67 19.99
N SER A 174 -4.18 -57.91 19.91
CA SER A 174 -5.53 -58.52 19.84
C SER A 174 -6.61 -57.52 19.36
N LYS A 175 -7.51 -58.06 18.51
CA LYS A 175 -8.66 -57.46 17.84
C LYS A 175 -9.52 -56.54 18.71
N SER A 176 -9.85 -55.36 18.21
CA SER A 176 -11.21 -54.79 18.29
C SER A 176 -11.36 -53.56 17.37
N ASP A 177 -12.55 -53.44 16.80
CA ASP A 177 -12.90 -52.75 15.56
C ASP A 177 -12.82 -51.21 15.62
N ALA A 178 -12.09 -50.64 14.65
CA ALA A 178 -12.25 -49.25 14.23
C ALA A 178 -12.76 -49.23 12.78
N PRO A 179 -13.77 -48.41 12.43
CA PRO A 179 -14.36 -48.44 11.09
C PRO A 179 -13.32 -48.01 10.04
N PRO A 180 -13.35 -48.62 8.83
CA PRO A 180 -12.37 -48.31 7.81
C PRO A 180 -12.52 -46.85 7.36
N LYS A 181 -11.40 -46.12 7.29
CA LYS A 181 -11.38 -44.76 6.71
C LYS A 181 -11.68 -44.85 5.22
N ASN A 182 -12.68 -44.10 4.76
CA ASN A 182 -13.03 -43.99 3.35
C ASN A 182 -11.86 -43.38 2.55
N LYS A 183 -11.49 -44.05 1.44
CA LYS A 183 -10.50 -43.57 0.47
C LYS A 183 -10.93 -42.28 -0.22
N THR A 184 -9.97 -41.42 -0.52
CA THR A 184 -10.15 -40.11 -1.15
C THR A 184 -10.56 -40.20 -2.63
N ILE A 185 -11.13 -39.14 -3.19
CA ILE A 185 -11.64 -39.12 -4.58
C ILE A 185 -10.52 -39.40 -5.60
N ASP A 186 -9.33 -38.86 -5.37
CA ASP A 186 -8.16 -39.07 -6.24
C ASP A 186 -7.67 -40.54 -6.18
N GLU A 187 -7.75 -41.18 -5.02
CA GLU A 187 -7.43 -42.60 -4.85
C GLU A 187 -8.45 -43.51 -5.53
N LEU A 188 -9.73 -43.13 -5.57
CA LEU A 188 -10.76 -43.91 -6.26
C LEU A 188 -10.54 -43.90 -7.78
N GLN A 189 -10.16 -42.75 -8.38
CA GLN A 189 -9.99 -42.62 -9.83
C GLN A 189 -8.92 -43.56 -10.42
N ILE A 190 -7.88 -43.86 -9.64
CA ILE A 190 -6.77 -44.74 -10.04
C ILE A 190 -7.03 -46.24 -9.82
N MET A 191 -8.13 -46.62 -9.16
CA MET A 191 -8.45 -48.02 -8.86
C MET A 191 -9.03 -48.80 -10.05
N THR A 192 -8.89 -50.12 -10.01
CA THR A 192 -9.51 -51.03 -10.98
C THR A 192 -10.98 -51.30 -10.66
N VAL A 193 -11.78 -51.75 -11.64
CA VAL A 193 -13.22 -52.04 -11.45
C VAL A 193 -13.46 -53.04 -10.32
N LYS A 194 -12.60 -54.05 -10.18
CA LYS A 194 -12.70 -55.04 -9.11
C LYS A 194 -12.54 -54.40 -7.73
N GLN A 195 -11.54 -53.52 -7.58
CA GLN A 195 -11.27 -52.82 -6.33
C GLN A 195 -12.34 -51.77 -6.01
N LEU A 196 -12.94 -51.13 -7.01
CA LEU A 196 -14.07 -50.23 -6.82
C LEU A 196 -15.33 -50.97 -6.36
N ARG A 197 -15.57 -52.21 -6.82
CA ARG A 197 -16.67 -53.05 -6.33
C ARG A 197 -16.46 -53.52 -4.90
N GLU A 198 -15.23 -53.87 -4.53
CA GLU A 198 -14.87 -54.16 -3.13
C GLU A 198 -15.11 -52.94 -2.24
N GLU A 199 -14.69 -51.75 -2.68
CA GLU A 199 -14.93 -50.51 -1.95
C GLU A 199 -16.42 -50.16 -1.82
N ALA A 200 -17.21 -50.36 -2.88
CA ALA A 200 -18.67 -50.19 -2.83
C ALA A 200 -19.35 -51.21 -1.90
N THR A 201 -18.84 -52.45 -1.85
CA THR A 201 -19.31 -53.47 -0.90
C THR A 201 -19.06 -53.04 0.54
N ILE A 202 -17.87 -52.49 0.83
CA ILE A 202 -17.50 -52.01 2.17
C ILE A 202 -18.39 -50.83 2.60
N ARG A 203 -18.78 -49.96 1.66
CA ARG A 203 -19.63 -48.79 1.91
C ARG A 203 -21.13 -49.06 1.81
N GLY A 204 -21.54 -50.31 1.52
CA GLY A 204 -22.95 -50.69 1.41
C GLY A 204 -23.67 -50.13 0.18
N ILE A 205 -22.93 -49.79 -0.87
CA ILE A 205 -23.45 -49.23 -2.13
C ILE A 205 -23.52 -50.32 -3.20
N SER A 206 -24.44 -50.20 -4.16
CA SER A 206 -24.61 -51.17 -5.24
C SER A 206 -23.32 -51.38 -6.08
N ILE A 207 -22.91 -52.65 -6.23
CA ILE A 207 -21.70 -53.06 -6.96
C ILE A 207 -21.88 -53.24 -8.47
N ALA A 208 -23.11 -53.12 -8.98
CA ALA A 208 -23.44 -53.35 -10.38
C ALA A 208 -23.08 -52.13 -11.24
N GLY A 209 -22.62 -52.33 -12.49
CA GLY A 209 -22.35 -51.24 -13.43
C GLY A 209 -20.89 -51.13 -13.88
N THR A 210 -20.65 -50.12 -14.73
CA THR A 210 -19.37 -49.78 -15.35
C THR A 210 -18.46 -49.00 -14.38
N LYS A 211 -17.16 -48.88 -14.71
CA LYS A 211 -16.18 -48.17 -13.85
C LYS A 211 -16.63 -46.75 -13.50
N LYS A 212 -17.19 -46.04 -14.49
CA LYS A 212 -17.62 -44.65 -14.35
C LYS A 212 -18.82 -44.53 -13.40
N GLU A 213 -19.80 -45.41 -13.52
CA GLU A 213 -20.99 -45.43 -12.67
C GLU A 213 -20.67 -45.85 -11.22
N LEU A 214 -19.66 -46.70 -11.02
CA LEU A 214 -19.15 -47.06 -9.69
C LEU A 214 -18.40 -45.88 -9.05
N LEU A 215 -17.58 -45.17 -9.81
CA LEU A 215 -16.87 -43.97 -9.34
C LEU A 215 -17.82 -42.86 -8.94
N GLU A 216 -18.82 -42.58 -9.77
CA GLU A 216 -19.78 -41.51 -9.52
C GLU A 216 -20.57 -41.76 -8.23
N ARG A 217 -20.99 -43.01 -7.99
CA ARG A 217 -21.68 -43.40 -6.76
C ARG A 217 -20.78 -43.41 -5.53
N LEU A 218 -19.53 -43.83 -5.66
CA LEU A 218 -18.56 -43.82 -4.56
C LEU A 218 -18.12 -42.39 -4.19
N CYS A 219 -18.06 -41.47 -5.15
CA CYS A 219 -17.75 -40.07 -4.90
C CYS A 219 -18.92 -39.32 -4.25
N THR A 220 -20.16 -39.55 -4.72
CA THR A 220 -21.35 -38.92 -4.14
C THR A 220 -21.65 -39.40 -2.72
N ASP A 221 -21.30 -40.65 -2.39
CA ASP A 221 -21.40 -41.15 -1.01
C ASP A 221 -20.34 -40.54 -0.08
N ASN A 222 -19.15 -40.23 -0.62
CA ASN A 222 -18.07 -39.59 0.15
C ASN A 222 -18.43 -38.15 0.59
N ASP A 223 -19.26 -37.45 -0.20
CA ASP A 223 -19.72 -36.10 0.11
C ASP A 223 -20.81 -36.06 1.21
N ASN A 224 -21.52 -37.17 1.44
CA ASN A 224 -22.63 -37.25 2.40
C ASN A 224 -22.21 -37.64 3.84
N VAL A 225 -20.97 -38.08 4.08
CA VAL A 225 -20.54 -38.61 5.40
C VAL A 225 -19.80 -37.57 6.28
N SER A 226 -19.68 -36.30 5.86
CA SER A 226 -19.01 -35.28 6.70
C SER A 226 -19.92 -34.51 7.69
N SER A 227 -21.18 -34.90 7.89
CA SER A 227 -22.12 -34.19 8.78
C SER A 227 -22.55 -34.97 10.04
N TYR A 228 -21.66 -35.14 11.03
CA TYR A 228 -22.05 -35.17 12.45
C TYR A 228 -20.98 -34.46 13.29
N LYS A 229 -21.44 -33.46 14.06
CA LYS A 229 -20.64 -32.49 14.81
C LYS A 229 -20.03 -33.10 16.08
N ASP A 230 -18.77 -32.77 16.34
CA ASP A 230 -18.32 -32.46 17.69
C ASP A 230 -17.48 -31.17 17.71
N GLN A 231 -17.64 -30.45 18.81
CA GLN A 231 -17.67 -29.00 18.92
C GLN A 231 -16.30 -28.30 18.90
N ALA A 232 -16.02 -27.56 17.81
CA ALA A 232 -15.24 -26.32 17.82
C ALA A 232 -15.54 -25.53 16.53
N LYS A 233 -16.68 -24.82 16.49
CA LYS A 233 -17.01 -23.91 15.38
C LYS A 233 -16.04 -22.72 15.38
N VAL A 234 -15.08 -22.72 14.47
CA VAL A 234 -14.62 -21.49 13.82
C VAL A 234 -15.29 -21.48 12.45
N GLU A 235 -16.47 -20.85 12.38
CA GLU A 235 -17.10 -20.54 11.10
C GLU A 235 -16.20 -19.55 10.34
N PRO A 236 -15.99 -19.71 9.02
CA PRO A 236 -15.55 -18.60 8.21
C PRO A 236 -16.69 -17.60 8.22
N LYS A 237 -16.54 -16.53 9.01
CA LYS A 237 -17.43 -15.38 8.89
C LYS A 237 -17.28 -14.89 7.46
N GLU A 238 -18.33 -15.09 6.67
CA GLU A 238 -18.63 -14.15 5.59
C GLU A 238 -18.62 -12.76 6.23
N GLU A 239 -17.57 -11.99 5.96
CA GLU A 239 -17.52 -10.60 6.34
C GLU A 239 -18.65 -9.92 5.58
N LYS A 240 -19.79 -9.75 6.28
CA LYS A 240 -20.87 -8.87 5.85
C LYS A 240 -20.22 -7.57 5.36
N ILE A 241 -20.46 -7.22 4.10
CA ILE A 241 -20.06 -5.94 3.53
C ILE A 241 -20.76 -4.86 4.36
N VAL A 242 -20.02 -4.26 5.31
CA VAL A 242 -20.54 -3.18 6.17
C VAL A 242 -20.45 -1.89 5.37
N ILE A 243 -21.62 -1.44 4.93
CA ILE A 243 -21.85 -0.23 4.14
C ILE A 243 -21.35 0.99 4.92
N ALA A 244 -20.61 1.88 4.25
CA ALA A 244 -20.26 3.18 4.80
C ALA A 244 -21.53 4.04 4.87
N THR A 245 -21.89 4.52 6.06
CA THR A 245 -23.09 5.35 6.25
C THR A 245 -22.67 6.81 6.23
N LYS A 246 -22.97 7.51 5.13
CA LYS A 246 -22.81 8.97 5.09
C LYS A 246 -24.03 9.64 5.72
N LYS A 247 -23.80 10.41 6.79
CA LYS A 247 -24.82 11.23 7.45
C LYS A 247 -24.17 12.56 7.82
N GLY A 248 -24.67 13.66 7.25
CA GLY A 248 -24.00 14.97 7.26
C GLY A 248 -22.89 15.07 6.21
N SER A 249 -21.91 15.94 6.45
CA SER A 249 -20.85 16.26 5.47
C SER A 249 -19.67 15.28 5.46
N ALA A 250 -19.56 14.40 6.45
CA ALA A 250 -18.56 13.35 6.50
C ALA A 250 -19.18 11.95 6.67
N VAL A 251 -18.42 10.94 6.26
CA VAL A 251 -18.81 9.53 6.36
C VAL A 251 -18.52 9.03 7.77
N LEU A 252 -19.52 8.38 8.39
CA LEU A 252 -19.31 7.75 9.70
C LEU A 252 -18.38 6.56 9.58
N ASP A 253 -17.52 6.38 10.58
CA ASP A 253 -16.60 5.25 10.60
C ASP A 253 -17.32 3.90 10.53
N LYS A 254 -16.80 2.99 9.69
CA LYS A 254 -17.40 1.67 9.45
C LYS A 254 -17.49 0.81 10.71
N CYS A 255 -16.61 1.01 11.69
CA CYS A 255 -16.59 0.25 12.94
C CYS A 255 -17.55 0.79 14.00
N LEU A 256 -18.23 1.92 13.76
CA LEU A 256 -19.28 2.39 14.67
C LEU A 256 -20.44 1.38 14.75
N PRO A 257 -21.05 1.19 15.94
CA PRO A 257 -22.24 0.37 16.07
C PRO A 257 -23.41 0.88 15.22
N ASP A 258 -24.21 -0.03 14.66
CA ASP A 258 -25.31 0.34 13.74
C ASP A 258 -26.36 1.26 14.39
N HIS A 259 -26.61 1.12 15.69
CA HIS A 259 -27.52 2.01 16.42
C HIS A 259 -26.99 3.45 16.52
N ILE A 260 -25.66 3.66 16.58
CA ILE A 260 -25.05 4.98 16.55
C ILE A 260 -25.11 5.53 15.13
N LYS A 261 -24.78 4.72 14.12
CA LYS A 261 -24.88 5.12 12.71
C LYS A 261 -26.29 5.57 12.30
N ALA A 262 -27.31 5.00 12.94
CA ALA A 262 -28.69 5.37 12.68
C ALA A 262 -29.12 6.72 13.29
N GLN A 263 -28.48 7.17 14.38
CA GLN A 263 -28.95 8.29 15.23
C GLN A 263 -27.96 9.45 15.40
N TYR A 264 -26.77 9.35 14.81
CA TYR A 264 -25.72 10.35 14.91
C TYR A 264 -25.13 10.67 13.54
N HIS A 265 -24.62 11.88 13.38
CA HIS A 265 -23.82 12.35 12.24
C HIS A 265 -22.51 12.97 12.74
N VAL A 266 -21.54 13.15 11.84
CA VAL A 266 -20.28 13.83 12.20
C VAL A 266 -20.55 15.32 12.41
N LEU A 267 -20.10 15.86 13.54
CA LEU A 267 -20.30 17.28 13.90
C LEU A 267 -19.60 18.20 12.89
N GLN A 268 -20.36 19.17 12.40
CA GLN A 268 -19.85 20.26 11.56
C GLN A 268 -20.25 21.60 12.18
N VAL A 269 -19.29 22.51 12.31
CA VAL A 269 -19.50 23.87 12.83
C VAL A 269 -18.99 24.88 11.80
N GLY A 270 -19.91 25.51 11.06
CA GLY A 270 -19.53 26.31 9.89
C GLY A 270 -18.89 25.43 8.82
N ASP A 271 -17.70 25.81 8.35
CA ASP A 271 -16.92 25.03 7.37
C ASP A 271 -16.03 23.95 8.02
N GLU A 272 -16.05 23.86 9.34
CA GLU A 272 -15.16 22.97 10.11
C GLU A 272 -15.84 21.64 10.41
N ILE A 273 -15.32 20.57 9.82
CA ILE A 273 -15.77 19.19 10.06
C ILE A 273 -14.82 18.55 11.08
N TYR A 274 -15.36 18.07 12.20
CA TYR A 274 -14.58 17.47 13.28
C TYR A 274 -14.33 15.97 13.03
N ASP A 275 -13.52 15.70 12.01
CA ASP A 275 -13.04 14.37 11.61
C ASP A 275 -11.54 14.44 11.28
N ALA A 276 -10.75 13.54 11.86
CA ALA A 276 -9.31 13.48 11.66
C ALA A 276 -8.83 12.06 11.43
N MET A 277 -8.22 11.83 10.27
CA MET A 277 -7.45 10.62 9.96
C MET A 277 -5.96 10.92 10.15
N LEU A 278 -5.31 10.16 11.02
CA LEU A 278 -3.90 10.30 11.32
C LEU A 278 -3.13 9.04 10.95
N ASN A 279 -1.93 9.19 10.40
CA ASN A 279 -1.05 8.08 10.05
C ASN A 279 0.36 8.28 10.58
N GLN A 280 1.03 7.17 10.89
CA GLN A 280 2.42 7.15 11.35
C GLN A 280 3.11 5.91 10.84
N THR A 281 4.13 6.10 9.99
CA THR A 281 4.99 5.02 9.52
C THR A 281 6.46 5.26 9.87
N ASN A 282 7.08 4.24 10.45
CA ASN A 282 8.53 4.15 10.65
C ASN A 282 8.99 2.77 10.16
N VAL A 283 9.68 2.76 9.03
CA VAL A 283 10.16 1.53 8.37
C VAL A 283 11.15 0.79 9.26
N GLY A 284 12.13 1.50 9.85
CA GLY A 284 13.17 0.90 10.69
C GLY A 284 12.64 0.23 11.96
N GLN A 285 11.48 0.64 12.47
CA GLN A 285 10.85 0.06 13.67
C GLN A 285 9.58 -0.75 13.35
N ASN A 286 9.27 -0.98 12.06
CA ASN A 286 8.06 -1.66 11.59
C ASN A 286 6.74 -1.11 12.19
N ASN A 287 6.73 0.19 12.50
CA ASN A 287 5.53 0.87 12.93
C ASN A 287 4.80 1.36 11.67
N ASN A 288 3.56 0.93 11.48
CA ASN A 288 2.66 1.46 10.45
C ASN A 288 1.28 1.51 11.10
N LYS A 289 0.93 2.67 11.67
CA LYS A 289 -0.18 2.83 12.60
C LYS A 289 -1.10 3.95 12.14
N PHE A 290 -2.41 3.73 12.27
CA PHE A 290 -3.42 4.76 12.05
C PHE A 290 -4.13 5.14 13.35
N PHE A 291 -4.70 6.34 13.36
CA PHE A 291 -5.57 6.84 14.42
C PHE A 291 -6.67 7.71 13.81
N VAL A 292 -7.93 7.34 14.00
CA VAL A 292 -9.12 8.07 13.58
C VAL A 292 -9.75 8.74 14.80
N ILE A 293 -10.22 9.96 14.63
CA ILE A 293 -10.97 10.73 15.62
C ILE A 293 -12.19 11.34 14.95
N GLN A 294 -13.39 11.08 15.45
CA GLN A 294 -14.64 11.69 14.96
C GLN A 294 -15.43 12.26 16.12
N VAL A 295 -15.89 13.50 16.01
CA VAL A 295 -16.93 14.03 16.90
C VAL A 295 -18.29 13.78 16.27
N LEU A 296 -19.19 13.18 17.03
CA LEU A 296 -20.53 12.81 16.60
C LEU A 296 -21.56 13.66 17.34
N GLU A 297 -22.56 14.14 16.62
CA GLU A 297 -23.74 14.82 17.15
C GLU A 297 -24.99 13.96 16.89
N SER A 298 -25.87 13.85 17.88
CA SER A 298 -27.15 13.17 17.72
C SER A 298 -28.05 13.96 16.78
N ASP A 299 -28.80 13.27 15.92
CA ASP A 299 -29.73 13.95 15.00
C ASP A 299 -30.88 14.67 15.71
N ASP A 300 -31.21 14.23 16.93
CA ASP A 300 -32.17 14.89 17.81
C ASP A 300 -31.58 16.15 18.49
N GLY A 301 -30.28 16.41 18.29
CA GLY A 301 -29.53 17.53 18.85
C GLY A 301 -29.14 17.35 20.32
N GLY A 302 -28.17 18.15 20.78
CA GLY A 302 -27.86 18.35 22.21
C GLY A 302 -27.13 17.18 22.91
N LYS A 303 -26.77 16.12 22.19
CA LYS A 303 -25.92 15.03 22.69
C LYS A 303 -24.76 14.81 21.74
N PHE A 304 -23.56 14.80 22.29
CA PHE A 304 -22.32 14.66 21.52
C PHE A 304 -21.51 13.45 22.00
N MET A 305 -20.75 12.82 21.11
CA MET A 305 -19.83 11.74 21.44
C MET A 305 -18.51 11.95 20.69
N VAL A 306 -17.42 11.41 21.23
CA VAL A 306 -16.12 11.40 20.55
C VAL A 306 -15.71 9.95 20.33
N TYR A 307 -15.59 9.58 19.06
CA TYR A 307 -15.18 8.25 18.64
C TYR A 307 -13.69 8.22 18.30
N TYR A 308 -13.04 7.14 18.72
CA TYR A 308 -11.65 6.85 18.47
C TYR A 308 -11.52 5.47 17.82
N ARG A 309 -10.68 5.34 16.80
CA ARG A 309 -10.26 4.04 16.27
C ARG A 309 -8.79 4.03 15.93
N TRP A 310 -8.05 3.02 16.36
CA TRP A 310 -6.60 2.97 16.13
C TRP A 310 -6.11 1.54 15.95
N GLY A 311 -5.00 1.38 15.23
CA GLY A 311 -4.43 0.07 14.98
C GLY A 311 -3.33 0.10 13.95
N ARG A 312 -2.95 -1.08 13.46
CA ARG A 312 -2.06 -1.22 12.32
C ARG A 312 -2.83 -0.94 11.03
N VAL A 313 -2.24 -0.14 10.13
CA VAL A 313 -2.86 0.13 8.82
C VAL A 313 -3.13 -1.19 8.11
N GLY A 314 -4.35 -1.36 7.60
CA GLY A 314 -4.75 -2.59 6.91
C GLY A 314 -5.18 -3.74 7.82
N VAL A 315 -5.32 -3.52 9.12
CA VAL A 315 -5.83 -4.52 10.07
C VAL A 315 -6.95 -3.90 10.91
N LYS A 316 -7.95 -4.70 11.30
CA LYS A 316 -9.00 -4.24 12.21
C LYS A 316 -8.36 -3.77 13.52
N GLY A 317 -8.57 -2.50 13.84
CA GLY A 317 -8.04 -1.85 15.03
C GLY A 317 -8.87 -2.06 16.28
N GLN A 318 -8.46 -1.41 17.36
CA GLN A 318 -9.28 -1.17 18.54
C GLN A 318 -10.07 0.12 18.35
N ASP A 319 -11.21 0.23 19.02
CA ASP A 319 -12.02 1.43 19.04
C ASP A 319 -12.48 1.79 20.46
N LYS A 320 -12.91 3.03 20.63
CA LYS A 320 -13.49 3.55 21.86
C LYS A 320 -14.45 4.68 21.53
N LEU A 321 -15.66 4.60 22.06
CA LEU A 321 -16.62 5.70 22.06
C LEU A 321 -16.58 6.38 23.45
N ASN A 322 -16.45 7.71 23.46
CA ASN A 322 -16.38 8.51 24.67
C ASN A 322 -17.56 9.50 24.73
N GLY A 323 -18.17 9.65 25.90
CA GLY A 323 -19.41 10.42 26.10
C GLY A 323 -20.53 9.58 26.72
N PRO A 324 -21.80 10.02 26.62
CA PRO A 324 -22.26 11.23 25.93
C PRO A 324 -21.88 12.52 26.66
N TYR A 325 -21.56 13.56 25.89
CA TYR A 325 -21.38 14.94 26.35
C TYR A 325 -22.67 15.72 26.11
N THR A 326 -22.99 16.62 27.02
CA THR A 326 -24.15 17.53 26.93
C THR A 326 -23.80 18.92 26.38
N SER A 327 -22.52 19.22 26.23
CA SER A 327 -22.01 20.47 25.65
C SER A 327 -21.15 20.16 24.43
N GLN A 328 -21.40 20.90 23.34
CA GLN A 328 -20.66 20.83 22.10
C GLN A 328 -19.19 21.18 22.32
N GLU A 329 -18.93 22.21 23.13
CA GLU A 329 -17.58 22.70 23.45
C GLU A 329 -16.76 21.66 24.19
N ALA A 330 -17.38 20.88 25.08
CA ALA A 330 -16.71 19.80 25.80
C ALA A 330 -16.24 18.68 24.86
N ALA A 331 -17.09 18.29 23.90
CA ALA A 331 -16.74 17.28 22.90
C ALA A 331 -15.64 17.78 21.93
N ILE A 332 -15.75 19.03 21.47
CA ILE A 332 -14.71 19.68 20.65
C ILE A 332 -13.39 19.76 21.42
N SER A 333 -13.41 20.15 22.70
CA SER A 333 -12.18 20.27 23.50
C SER A 333 -11.49 18.92 23.69
N GLU A 334 -12.24 17.83 23.91
CA GLU A 334 -11.67 16.47 23.98
C GLU A 334 -11.04 16.06 22.64
N PHE A 335 -11.70 16.36 21.52
CA PHE A 335 -11.16 16.12 20.18
C PHE A 335 -9.86 16.89 19.93
N GLU A 336 -9.86 18.20 20.16
CA GLU A 336 -8.70 19.07 19.93
C GLU A 336 -7.52 18.67 20.82
N LYS A 337 -7.80 18.33 22.09
CA LYS A 337 -6.80 17.79 23.01
C LYS A 337 -6.20 16.50 22.49
N LYS A 338 -7.03 15.55 22.03
CA LYS A 338 -6.55 14.28 21.50
C LYS A 338 -5.73 14.47 20.23
N PHE A 339 -6.18 15.35 19.34
CA PHE A 339 -5.47 15.71 18.12
C PHE A 339 -4.09 16.28 18.46
N PHE A 340 -4.01 17.24 19.39
CA PHE A 340 -2.75 17.82 19.85
C PHE A 340 -1.85 16.78 20.52
N ASP A 341 -2.38 15.91 21.37
CA ASP A 341 -1.59 14.86 22.02
C ASP A 341 -0.87 13.96 21.02
N LYS A 342 -1.53 13.63 19.90
CA LYS A 342 -1.04 12.72 18.85
C LYS A 342 -0.17 13.39 17.79
N THR A 343 -0.45 14.64 17.46
CA THR A 343 0.20 15.35 16.33
C THR A 343 1.15 16.45 16.77
N LYS A 344 1.02 16.95 18.02
CA LYS A 344 1.67 18.18 18.53
C LYS A 344 1.29 19.46 17.79
N ASN A 345 0.24 19.40 16.97
CA ASN A 345 -0.33 20.54 16.26
C ASN A 345 -1.70 20.89 16.84
N CYS A 346 -2.06 22.18 16.81
CA CYS A 346 -3.40 22.61 17.17
C CYS A 346 -4.36 22.36 15.99
N TRP A 347 -5.60 21.94 16.27
CA TRP A 347 -6.58 21.64 15.23
C TRP A 347 -6.91 22.85 14.33
N TYR A 348 -6.96 24.05 14.91
CA TYR A 348 -7.27 25.27 14.16
C TYR A 348 -6.17 25.69 13.17
N ASP A 349 -4.91 25.31 13.43
CA ASP A 349 -3.74 25.59 12.58
C ASP A 349 -3.38 24.40 11.68
N ARG A 350 -4.25 23.38 11.58
CA ARG A 350 -3.95 22.13 10.85
C ARG A 350 -3.60 22.32 9.37
N LYS A 351 -3.99 23.44 8.75
CA LYS A 351 -3.61 23.74 7.36
C LYS A 351 -2.12 24.04 7.22
N GLU A 352 -1.50 24.58 8.27
CA GLU A 352 -0.06 24.81 8.41
C GLU A 352 0.60 23.67 9.23
N PHE A 353 0.23 22.42 8.93
CA PHE A 353 0.66 21.25 9.71
C PHE A 353 2.18 21.07 9.67
N VAL A 354 2.79 20.91 10.85
CA VAL A 354 4.22 20.58 10.99
C VAL A 354 4.39 19.14 11.46
N SER A 355 5.06 18.32 10.66
CA SER A 355 5.36 16.93 11.03
C SER A 355 6.47 16.86 12.09
N HIS A 356 6.17 16.23 13.24
CA HIS A 356 7.13 16.03 14.31
C HIS A 356 7.64 14.58 14.36
N HIS A 357 8.91 14.41 14.75
CA HIS A 357 9.53 13.09 14.86
C HIS A 357 8.73 12.18 15.82
N ARG A 358 8.43 10.95 15.38
CA ARG A 358 7.63 9.94 16.11
C ARG A 358 6.23 10.41 16.54
N SER A 359 5.69 11.44 15.91
CA SER A 359 4.29 11.85 16.06
C SER A 359 3.45 11.38 14.87
N TYR A 360 2.14 11.45 14.99
CA TYR A 360 1.25 11.16 13.87
C TYR A 360 1.19 12.36 12.92
N THR A 361 1.04 12.08 11.63
CA THR A 361 0.78 13.08 10.58
C THR A 361 -0.70 13.08 10.24
N TRP A 362 -1.29 14.26 10.12
CA TRP A 362 -2.68 14.40 9.69
C TRP A 362 -2.79 14.22 8.17
N LEU A 363 -3.74 13.40 7.74
CA LEU A 363 -4.09 13.20 6.34
C LEU A 363 -5.32 14.04 6.02
N GLU A 364 -5.15 14.97 5.09
CA GLU A 364 -6.23 15.85 4.66
C GLU A 364 -7.21 15.08 3.78
N MET A 365 -8.46 15.03 4.23
CA MET A 365 -9.58 14.40 3.54
C MET A 365 -10.41 15.48 2.84
N ASP A 366 -10.80 15.25 1.59
CA ASP A 366 -11.66 16.17 0.86
C ASP A 366 -13.15 15.86 1.19
N TYR A 367 -13.84 16.80 1.84
CA TYR A 367 -15.25 16.68 2.23
C TYR A 367 -16.18 17.57 1.41
N THR A 368 -15.71 18.14 0.28
CA THR A 368 -16.52 19.10 -0.52
C THR A 368 -17.92 18.53 -0.79
N GLU A 369 -18.93 19.34 -0.47
CA GLU A 369 -20.35 19.00 -0.30
C GLU A 369 -20.92 18.12 -1.43
N THR A 370 -21.01 16.81 -1.20
CA THR A 370 -21.93 15.95 -1.93
C THR A 370 -23.25 15.87 -1.16
N LYS A 371 -24.26 16.63 -1.59
CA LYS A 371 -25.64 16.34 -1.21
C LYS A 371 -25.94 14.91 -1.69
N ASN A 372 -26.33 14.05 -0.76
CA ASN A 372 -26.93 12.73 -0.95
C ASN A 372 -26.08 11.68 -1.68
N GLU A 373 -25.38 10.83 -0.91
CA GLU A 373 -25.15 9.45 -1.37
C GLU A 373 -26.45 8.65 -1.14
N PRO A 374 -27.03 7.96 -2.14
CA PRO A 374 -27.99 6.92 -1.85
C PRO A 374 -27.28 5.74 -1.16
N PRO A 375 -27.89 5.11 -0.14
CA PRO A 375 -27.29 3.99 0.58
C PRO A 375 -27.01 2.82 -0.37
N VAL A 376 -25.75 2.35 -0.37
CA VAL A 376 -25.29 1.20 -1.16
C VAL A 376 -25.87 -0.08 -0.57
N HIS A 377 -27.10 -0.41 -0.94
CA HIS A 377 -27.62 -1.75 -1.25
C HIS A 377 -29.15 -1.64 -1.39
N GLN A 378 -29.61 -1.40 -2.61
CA GLN A 378 -30.90 -1.95 -3.01
C GLN A 378 -30.69 -3.47 -3.07
N LYS A 379 -31.19 -4.19 -2.07
CA LYS A 379 -31.45 -5.62 -2.24
C LYS A 379 -32.40 -5.76 -3.42
N CYS A 380 -31.93 -6.37 -4.50
CA CYS A 380 -32.82 -7.17 -5.34
C CYS A 380 -33.41 -8.25 -4.43
N ASP A 381 -34.63 -8.01 -3.96
CA ASP A 381 -35.72 -8.99 -4.04
C ASP A 381 -36.97 -8.44 -3.37
N SER A 382 -37.79 -7.77 -4.18
CA SER A 382 -39.25 -7.99 -4.26
C SER A 382 -39.83 -7.02 -5.29
N THR A 383 -39.96 -7.54 -6.52
CA THR A 383 -41.07 -7.24 -7.45
C THR A 383 -41.64 -5.81 -7.44
N MET A 384 -40.86 -4.85 -7.91
CA MET A 384 -41.40 -3.79 -8.78
C MET A 384 -40.52 -3.69 -10.01
N LYS A 385 -41.11 -4.02 -11.17
CA LYS A 385 -40.50 -3.96 -12.49
C LYS A 385 -40.02 -2.52 -12.78
N ARG A 386 -38.77 -2.17 -12.45
CA ARG A 386 -38.06 -1.14 -13.22
C ARG A 386 -37.71 -1.80 -14.54
N GLN A 387 -38.42 -1.41 -15.60
CA GLN A 387 -38.02 -1.76 -16.96
C GLN A 387 -36.55 -1.34 -17.15
N PRO A 388 -35.71 -2.13 -17.85
CA PRO A 388 -34.39 -1.68 -18.26
C PRO A 388 -34.61 -0.44 -19.12
N GLN A 389 -34.32 0.76 -18.59
CA GLN A 389 -34.28 1.94 -19.42
C GLN A 389 -33.05 1.79 -20.32
N GLU A 390 -33.27 1.61 -21.61
CA GLU A 390 -32.21 1.60 -22.61
C GLU A 390 -31.49 2.94 -22.55
N SER A 391 -30.17 2.90 -22.37
CA SER A 391 -29.36 4.12 -22.41
C SER A 391 -29.50 4.78 -23.78
N LYS A 392 -29.42 6.12 -23.80
CA LYS A 392 -29.37 6.89 -25.07
C LYS A 392 -28.10 6.62 -25.88
N LEU A 393 -27.13 5.92 -25.31
CA LEU A 393 -25.88 5.55 -25.94
C LEU A 393 -26.03 4.30 -26.81
N GLU A 394 -25.30 4.27 -27.94
CA GLU A 394 -25.10 3.05 -28.71
C GLU A 394 -24.50 1.95 -27.81
N ALA A 395 -24.94 0.71 -27.97
CA ALA A 395 -24.56 -0.42 -27.11
C ALA A 395 -23.04 -0.62 -26.96
N ARG A 396 -22.25 -0.38 -28.02
CA ARG A 396 -20.77 -0.46 -27.98
C ARG A 396 -20.17 0.58 -27.04
N ILE A 397 -20.67 1.82 -27.14
CA ILE A 397 -20.26 2.94 -26.27
C ILE A 397 -20.73 2.68 -24.84
N ALA A 398 -21.99 2.29 -24.63
CA ALA A 398 -22.52 2.00 -23.30
C ALA A 398 -21.69 0.94 -22.56
N LYS A 399 -21.33 -0.16 -23.25
CA LYS A 399 -20.44 -1.21 -22.70
C LYS A 399 -19.06 -0.67 -22.35
N PHE A 400 -18.48 0.16 -23.20
CA PHE A 400 -17.17 0.76 -22.96
C PHE A 400 -17.18 1.72 -21.77
N ILE A 401 -18.17 2.62 -21.68
CA ILE A 401 -18.32 3.56 -20.57
C ILE A 401 -18.56 2.81 -19.27
N SER A 402 -19.39 1.75 -19.29
CA SER A 402 -19.58 0.89 -18.13
C SER A 402 -18.29 0.19 -17.67
N LEU A 403 -17.34 -0.08 -18.57
CA LEU A 403 -16.05 -0.69 -18.24
C LEU A 403 -15.13 0.32 -17.54
N ILE A 404 -14.94 1.50 -18.13
CA ILE A 404 -13.98 2.50 -17.61
C ILE A 404 -14.50 3.28 -16.40
N CYS A 405 -15.83 3.36 -16.21
CA CYS A 405 -16.46 4.01 -15.05
C CYS A 405 -16.87 3.00 -13.97
N ASN A 406 -16.31 1.79 -13.98
CA ASN A 406 -16.63 0.76 -12.99
C ASN A 406 -15.94 1.03 -11.65
N MET A 407 -16.72 1.47 -10.66
CA MET A 407 -16.24 1.79 -9.31
C MET A 407 -15.65 0.58 -8.56
N SER A 408 -16.21 -0.63 -8.72
CA SER A 408 -15.67 -1.82 -8.05
C SER A 408 -14.33 -2.22 -8.65
N MET A 409 -14.19 -2.14 -9.97
CA MET A 409 -12.92 -2.36 -10.67
C MET A 409 -11.86 -1.32 -10.24
N MET A 410 -12.22 -0.04 -10.11
CA MET A 410 -11.30 0.99 -9.63
C MET A 410 -10.79 0.67 -8.22
N ARG A 411 -11.69 0.29 -7.30
CA ARG A 411 -11.33 -0.11 -5.93
C ARG A 411 -10.43 -1.35 -5.91
N GLN A 412 -10.70 -2.35 -6.76
CA GLN A 412 -9.86 -3.54 -6.85
C GLN A 412 -8.45 -3.20 -7.37
N GLN A 413 -8.35 -2.38 -8.41
CA GLN A 413 -7.06 -1.94 -8.95
C GLN A 413 -6.26 -1.13 -7.92
N MET A 414 -6.92 -0.29 -7.10
CA MET A 414 -6.26 0.37 -5.96
C MET A 414 -5.66 -0.64 -4.97
N MET A 415 -6.38 -1.73 -4.67
CA MET A 415 -5.85 -2.78 -3.81
C MET A 415 -4.64 -3.49 -4.42
N GLU A 416 -4.66 -3.77 -5.72
CA GLU A 416 -3.55 -4.41 -6.44
C GLU A 416 -2.28 -3.56 -6.46
N ILE A 417 -2.42 -2.23 -6.61
CA ILE A 417 -1.28 -1.31 -6.49
C ILE A 417 -0.80 -1.15 -5.03
N GLY A 418 -1.44 -1.79 -4.05
CA GLY A 418 -1.01 -1.78 -2.65
C GLY A 418 -1.67 -0.71 -1.78
N TYR A 419 -2.74 -0.10 -2.28
CA TYR A 419 -3.57 0.86 -1.55
C TYR A 419 -4.95 0.25 -1.23
N ASN A 420 -5.18 -0.13 0.04
CA ASN A 420 -6.45 -0.75 0.43
C ASN A 420 -7.54 0.30 0.74
N ALA A 421 -8.32 0.63 -0.28
CA ALA A 421 -9.51 1.47 -0.27
C ALA A 421 -10.56 1.17 0.83
N GLU A 422 -10.64 -0.08 1.30
CA GLU A 422 -11.67 -0.51 2.25
C GLU A 422 -11.22 -0.35 3.69
N LYS A 423 -9.93 -0.60 3.95
CA LYS A 423 -9.29 -0.54 5.27
C LYS A 423 -8.71 0.83 5.58
N LEU A 424 -8.41 1.60 4.54
CA LEU A 424 -8.08 3.01 4.59
C LEU A 424 -9.35 3.73 4.13
N PRO A 425 -10.03 4.52 4.98
CA PRO A 425 -11.23 5.21 4.54
C PRO A 425 -10.87 6.11 3.36
N LEU A 426 -11.26 5.72 2.15
CA LEU A 426 -11.29 6.62 1.01
C LEU A 426 -12.48 7.56 1.17
N GLY A 427 -12.33 8.51 2.09
CA GLY A 427 -12.98 9.80 1.99
C GLY A 427 -12.06 10.73 1.22
N LYS A 428 -11.94 10.52 -0.10
CA LYS A 428 -11.27 11.43 -1.05
C LYS A 428 -9.86 11.85 -0.61
N LEU A 429 -8.86 11.03 -0.96
CA LEU A 429 -7.45 11.44 -0.90
C LEU A 429 -7.32 12.80 -1.60
N SER A 430 -7.04 13.84 -0.83
CA SER A 430 -6.99 15.19 -1.37
C SER A 430 -5.87 15.31 -2.41
N LYS A 431 -6.08 16.16 -3.41
CA LYS A 431 -5.04 16.52 -4.38
C LYS A 431 -3.75 16.98 -3.68
N SER A 432 -3.86 17.68 -2.54
CA SER A 432 -2.73 18.09 -1.71
C SER A 432 -1.93 16.90 -1.16
N THR A 433 -2.59 15.82 -0.74
CA THR A 433 -1.93 14.60 -0.24
C THR A 433 -1.19 13.86 -1.37
N ILE A 434 -1.77 13.82 -2.57
CA ILE A 434 -1.12 13.24 -3.76
C ILE A 434 0.13 14.05 -4.14
N LEU A 435 0.05 15.39 -4.11
CA LEU A 435 1.20 16.27 -4.36
C LEU A 435 2.30 16.12 -3.30
N LYS A 436 1.93 15.99 -2.02
CA LYS A 436 2.89 15.65 -0.94
C LYS A 436 3.56 14.29 -1.19
N GLY A 437 2.81 13.31 -1.71
CA GLY A 437 3.35 12.01 -2.12
C GLY A 437 4.44 12.15 -3.19
N TYR A 438 4.22 12.96 -4.21
CA TYR A 438 5.23 13.28 -5.23
C TYR A 438 6.46 13.96 -4.65
N ASP A 439 6.28 14.96 -3.78
CA ASP A 439 7.40 15.68 -3.14
C ASP A 439 8.33 14.74 -2.35
N VAL A 440 7.76 13.80 -1.58
CA VAL A 440 8.56 12.82 -0.86
C VAL A 440 9.29 11.88 -1.82
N LEU A 441 8.63 11.42 -2.89
CA LEU A 441 9.29 10.60 -3.93
C LEU A 441 10.42 11.35 -4.64
N LYS A 442 10.28 12.67 -4.83
CA LYS A 442 11.34 13.54 -5.35
C LYS A 442 12.54 13.60 -4.42
N ARG A 443 12.32 13.80 -3.12
CA ARG A 443 13.40 13.76 -2.13
C ARG A 443 14.07 12.38 -2.04
N ILE A 444 13.31 11.29 -2.22
CA ILE A 444 13.89 9.93 -2.33
C ILE A 444 14.77 9.82 -3.58
N ALA A 445 14.29 10.32 -4.72
CA ALA A 445 15.02 10.31 -5.98
C ALA A 445 16.37 11.05 -5.90
N ASP A 446 16.44 12.14 -5.15
CA ASP A 446 17.68 12.92 -4.98
C ASP A 446 18.76 12.15 -4.19
N VAL A 447 18.34 11.23 -3.30
CA VAL A 447 19.23 10.45 -2.42
C VAL A 447 19.46 9.02 -2.94
N ILE A 448 18.67 8.58 -3.93
CA ILE A 448 18.77 7.21 -4.46
C ILE A 448 20.12 6.98 -5.14
N GLY A 449 20.74 5.83 -4.88
CA GLY A 449 22.09 5.52 -5.37
C GLY A 449 23.24 6.09 -4.53
N GLN A 450 22.96 6.92 -3.52
CA GLN A 450 23.95 7.32 -2.52
C GLN A 450 24.08 6.27 -1.41
N ALA A 451 25.20 6.25 -0.68
CA ALA A 451 25.43 5.35 0.46
C ALA A 451 24.69 5.78 1.75
N ASP A 452 23.56 6.50 1.65
CA ASP A 452 22.78 6.99 2.79
C ASP A 452 21.49 6.20 3.00
N ARG A 453 21.66 4.97 3.53
CA ARG A 453 20.53 4.09 3.84
C ARG A 453 19.62 4.63 4.95
N LYS A 454 20.15 5.44 5.86
CA LYS A 454 19.38 5.97 7.00
C LYS A 454 18.36 7.00 6.51
N THR A 455 18.79 7.92 5.66
CA THR A 455 17.90 8.93 5.06
C THR A 455 16.89 8.27 4.13
N LEU A 456 17.29 7.28 3.31
CA LEU A 456 16.35 6.52 2.48
C LEU A 456 15.27 5.80 3.30
N SER A 457 15.64 5.22 4.45
CA SER A 457 14.68 4.59 5.37
C SER A 457 13.71 5.60 5.97
N GLN A 458 14.20 6.78 6.36
CA GLN A 458 13.37 7.86 6.88
C GLN A 458 12.40 8.39 5.83
N LEU A 459 12.87 8.70 4.62
CA LEU A 459 12.05 9.19 3.52
C LEU A 459 11.04 8.14 3.05
N SER A 460 11.42 6.87 3.02
CA SER A 460 10.48 5.77 2.74
C SER A 460 9.36 5.71 3.79
N GLY A 461 9.71 5.90 5.08
CA GLY A 461 8.73 5.99 6.16
C GLY A 461 7.81 7.21 6.03
N GLU A 462 8.36 8.36 5.62
CA GLU A 462 7.61 9.57 5.33
C GLU A 462 6.61 9.34 4.18
N PHE A 463 7.05 8.70 3.09
CA PHE A 463 6.19 8.38 1.95
C PHE A 463 5.00 7.50 2.37
N TYR A 464 5.24 6.44 3.13
CA TYR A 464 4.18 5.58 3.65
C TYR A 464 3.35 6.20 4.76
N THR A 465 3.80 7.31 5.32
CA THR A 465 3.00 8.12 6.25
C THR A 465 2.02 8.97 5.46
N VAL A 466 2.46 9.61 4.38
CA VAL A 466 1.61 10.45 3.51
C VAL A 466 0.66 9.62 2.65
N VAL A 467 1.15 8.52 2.07
CA VAL A 467 0.37 7.59 1.26
C VAL A 467 0.28 6.26 2.03
N PRO A 468 -0.82 6.01 2.75
CA PRO A 468 -0.93 4.82 3.58
C PRO A 468 -0.88 3.53 2.76
N HIS A 469 -0.18 2.52 3.29
CA HIS A 469 -0.02 1.22 2.63
C HIS A 469 -0.39 0.08 3.58
N ASP A 470 -1.08 -0.94 3.06
CA ASP A 470 -1.32 -2.19 3.79
C ASP A 470 -0.17 -3.18 3.54
N PHE A 471 0.75 -3.26 4.49
CA PHE A 471 1.85 -4.23 4.46
C PHE A 471 1.48 -5.58 5.10
N GLY A 472 0.26 -5.71 5.62
CA GLY A 472 -0.14 -6.82 6.50
C GLY A 472 0.87 -7.06 7.61
N PHE A 473 1.11 -8.34 7.90
CA PHE A 473 2.14 -8.81 8.83
C PHE A 473 3.43 -9.25 8.09
N LYS A 474 3.62 -8.90 6.82
CA LYS A 474 4.72 -9.41 5.97
C LYS A 474 6.13 -9.02 6.44
N ASN A 475 6.25 -8.13 7.43
CA ASN A 475 7.51 -7.77 8.07
C ASN A 475 7.76 -8.50 9.42
N THR A 476 6.88 -9.44 9.83
CA THR A 476 7.22 -10.37 10.91
C THR A 476 7.98 -11.56 10.30
N GLY A 477 9.30 -11.43 10.24
CA GLY A 477 10.24 -12.46 9.75
C GLY A 477 10.29 -13.74 10.58
N LYS A 478 9.14 -14.38 10.84
CA LYS A 478 9.07 -15.71 11.46
C LYS A 478 8.15 -16.70 10.75
N TYR A 479 7.22 -16.26 9.90
CA TYR A 479 6.19 -17.15 9.32
C TYR A 479 6.32 -17.46 7.82
N SER A 480 7.43 -17.11 7.18
CA SER A 480 7.77 -17.57 5.82
C SER A 480 8.91 -18.59 5.87
N LEU A 481 8.79 -19.64 6.70
CA LEU A 481 9.85 -20.62 6.91
C LEU A 481 9.41 -22.09 6.78
N LEU A 482 8.24 -22.38 6.18
CA LEU A 482 7.78 -23.78 6.09
C LEU A 482 7.69 -24.37 4.67
N PHE A 483 7.96 -23.62 3.59
CA PHE A 483 7.80 -24.16 2.23
C PHE A 483 8.91 -23.80 1.24
N SER A 484 10.18 -23.88 1.65
CA SER A 484 11.29 -23.92 0.69
C SER A 484 12.45 -24.74 1.25
N HIS A 485 12.80 -25.83 0.58
CA HIS A 485 13.92 -26.73 0.93
C HIS A 485 15.25 -26.29 0.29
N ASP A 486 15.37 -25.05 -0.20
CA ASP A 486 16.59 -24.55 -0.84
C ASP A 486 17.47 -23.74 0.16
N PRO A 487 18.64 -24.27 0.56
CA PRO A 487 19.55 -23.58 1.49
C PRO A 487 20.23 -22.33 0.90
N ARG A 488 20.16 -22.11 -0.43
CA ARG A 488 20.83 -20.98 -1.09
C ARG A 488 20.03 -19.68 -1.08
N VAL A 489 18.74 -19.74 -0.77
CA VAL A 489 17.86 -18.55 -0.69
C VAL A 489 17.94 -17.87 0.69
N ALA A 490 18.34 -18.61 1.74
CA ALA A 490 18.35 -18.13 3.13
C ALA A 490 19.31 -16.97 3.41
N THR A 491 20.40 -16.82 2.63
CA THR A 491 21.43 -15.80 2.90
C THR A 491 21.03 -14.37 2.47
N SER A 492 19.94 -14.21 1.70
CA SER A 492 19.37 -12.88 1.39
C SER A 492 18.22 -12.46 2.33
N MET A 493 17.84 -13.30 3.29
CA MET A 493 16.62 -13.14 4.10
C MET A 493 16.81 -12.38 5.43
N PHE A 494 17.93 -11.65 5.62
CA PHE A 494 18.17 -10.92 6.88
C PHE A 494 17.61 -9.49 6.92
N ASP A 495 16.96 -9.02 5.85
CA ASP A 495 16.43 -7.66 5.81
C ASP A 495 15.00 -7.57 5.26
N ALA A 496 14.02 -8.10 6.00
CA ALA A 496 12.60 -7.85 5.73
C ALA A 496 12.26 -6.34 5.78
N SER A 497 13.10 -5.51 6.43
CA SER A 497 12.97 -4.06 6.41
C SER A 497 13.34 -3.44 5.05
N GLY A 498 14.30 -4.04 4.33
CA GLY A 498 14.72 -3.67 2.99
C GLY A 498 13.66 -3.85 1.90
N LEU A 499 12.61 -4.67 2.15
CA LEU A 499 11.49 -4.78 1.22
C LEU A 499 10.67 -3.48 1.12
N PHE A 500 10.58 -2.74 2.22
CA PHE A 500 9.78 -1.52 2.31
C PHE A 500 10.61 -0.27 1.99
N ILE A 501 11.94 -0.31 2.11
CA ILE A 501 12.78 0.82 1.71
C ILE A 501 12.76 0.99 0.18
N ILE A 502 12.51 2.22 -0.26
CA ILE A 502 12.54 2.63 -1.66
C ILE A 502 13.99 3.00 -1.99
N ASP A 503 14.80 1.99 -2.31
CA ASP A 503 16.26 2.10 -2.50
C ASP A 503 16.74 1.85 -3.94
N THR A 504 15.83 1.44 -4.85
CA THR A 504 16.15 1.25 -6.26
C THR A 504 15.29 2.12 -7.18
N PRO A 505 15.82 2.58 -8.32
CA PRO A 505 15.03 3.34 -9.30
C PRO A 505 13.77 2.60 -9.76
N GLN A 506 13.78 1.26 -9.77
CA GLN A 506 12.63 0.43 -10.12
C GLN A 506 11.54 0.50 -9.05
N LYS A 507 11.90 0.43 -7.75
CA LYS A 507 10.93 0.61 -6.66
C LYS A 507 10.35 2.03 -6.68
N LEU A 508 11.20 3.04 -6.89
CA LEU A 508 10.77 4.43 -7.02
C LEU A 508 9.77 4.60 -8.17
N LYS A 509 10.09 4.08 -9.36
CA LYS A 509 9.19 4.09 -10.52
C LYS A 509 7.85 3.42 -10.21
N GLY A 510 7.86 2.25 -9.57
CA GLY A 510 6.61 1.57 -9.18
C GLY A 510 5.76 2.37 -8.19
N LYS A 511 6.37 3.12 -7.27
CA LYS A 511 5.64 4.05 -6.38
C LYS A 511 5.16 5.30 -7.09
N LEU A 512 5.90 5.79 -8.07
CA LEU A 512 5.49 6.92 -8.91
C LEU A 512 4.23 6.59 -9.72
N GLU A 513 4.24 5.46 -10.43
CA GLU A 513 3.09 4.95 -11.19
C GLU A 513 1.85 4.72 -10.31
N MET A 514 2.05 4.34 -9.04
CA MET A 514 0.97 4.24 -8.07
C MET A 514 0.36 5.60 -7.75
N VAL A 515 1.17 6.61 -7.43
CA VAL A 515 0.67 7.96 -7.11
C VAL A 515 -0.02 8.61 -8.31
N GLU A 516 0.49 8.37 -9.52
CA GLU A 516 -0.17 8.75 -10.78
C GLU A 516 -1.56 8.10 -10.89
N ALA A 517 -1.66 6.78 -10.72
CA ALA A 517 -2.94 6.07 -10.78
C ALA A 517 -3.94 6.55 -9.71
N LEU A 518 -3.46 6.87 -8.49
CA LEU A 518 -4.32 7.45 -7.45
C LEU A 518 -4.89 8.81 -7.86
N GLY A 519 -4.10 9.65 -8.54
CA GLY A 519 -4.57 10.91 -9.10
C GLY A 519 -5.62 10.75 -10.20
N GLU A 520 -5.43 9.80 -11.11
CA GLU A 520 -6.43 9.52 -12.15
C GLU A 520 -7.74 8.99 -11.57
N ILE A 521 -7.66 8.13 -10.56
CA ILE A 521 -8.84 7.58 -9.88
C ILE A 521 -9.58 8.69 -9.12
N GLU A 522 -8.88 9.61 -8.46
CA GLU A 522 -9.50 10.76 -7.78
C GLU A 522 -10.32 11.61 -8.76
N VAL A 523 -9.75 11.90 -9.93
CA VAL A 523 -10.46 12.60 -11.02
C VAL A 523 -11.66 11.78 -11.50
N ALA A 524 -11.47 10.48 -11.74
CA ALA A 524 -12.54 9.60 -12.22
C ALA A 524 -13.71 9.51 -11.22
N MET A 525 -13.42 9.42 -9.92
CA MET A 525 -14.45 9.39 -8.87
C MET A 525 -15.22 10.70 -8.83
N LYS A 526 -14.55 11.86 -8.93
CA LYS A 526 -15.23 13.17 -9.03
C LYS A 526 -16.17 13.24 -10.24
N LEU A 527 -15.75 12.74 -11.39
CA LEU A 527 -16.59 12.69 -12.59
C LEU A 527 -17.82 11.77 -12.46
N ILE A 528 -17.71 10.71 -11.65
CA ILE A 528 -18.78 9.71 -11.44
C ILE A 528 -19.78 10.18 -10.37
N GLU A 529 -19.30 10.71 -9.24
CA GLU A 529 -20.14 11.14 -8.11
C GLU A 529 -21.14 12.24 -8.52
N ASP A 530 -20.72 13.20 -9.34
CA ASP A 530 -21.57 14.31 -9.78
C ASP A 530 -22.76 13.89 -10.66
N ALA A 531 -22.80 12.62 -11.10
CA ALA A 531 -23.77 12.10 -12.07
C ALA A 531 -24.91 11.26 -11.46
N ALA A 532 -24.87 10.98 -10.16
CA ALA A 532 -25.74 9.99 -9.50
C ALA A 532 -27.25 10.32 -9.52
N ASP A 533 -27.61 11.60 -9.69
CA ASP A 533 -29.00 12.09 -9.63
C ASP A 533 -29.72 12.17 -11.00
N MET A 534 -29.15 11.57 -12.06
CA MET A 534 -29.66 11.73 -13.44
C MET A 534 -30.39 10.47 -13.96
N GLU A 535 -31.41 10.67 -14.82
CA GLU A 535 -32.26 9.59 -15.38
C GLU A 535 -31.48 8.50 -16.15
N ASP A 536 -30.38 8.86 -16.83
CA ASP A 536 -29.46 7.91 -17.50
C ASP A 536 -28.01 8.16 -17.00
N PRO A 537 -27.57 7.44 -15.95
CA PRO A 537 -26.24 7.62 -15.37
C PRO A 537 -25.10 7.37 -16.36
N LEU A 538 -25.22 6.39 -17.25
CA LEU A 538 -24.17 6.08 -18.24
C LEU A 538 -24.03 7.19 -19.27
N TYR A 539 -25.14 7.70 -19.80
CA TYR A 539 -25.11 8.87 -20.69
C TYR A 539 -24.56 10.11 -19.99
N SER A 540 -24.90 10.29 -18.71
CA SER A 540 -24.42 11.37 -17.85
C SER A 540 -22.89 11.31 -17.66
N HIS A 541 -22.34 10.11 -17.42
CA HIS A 541 -20.89 9.89 -17.38
C HIS A 541 -20.24 10.19 -18.73
N TYR A 542 -20.79 9.66 -19.83
CA TYR A 542 -20.28 9.91 -21.17
C TYR A 542 -20.20 11.40 -21.52
N ARG A 543 -21.25 12.17 -21.23
CA ARG A 543 -21.28 13.62 -21.48
C ARG A 543 -20.20 14.37 -20.69
N ARG A 544 -19.89 13.96 -19.46
CA ARG A 544 -18.83 14.56 -18.63
C ARG A 544 -17.43 14.25 -19.13
N LEU A 545 -17.25 13.17 -19.91
CA LEU A 545 -15.96 12.92 -20.54
C LEU A 545 -15.63 13.96 -21.61
N GLN A 546 -16.60 14.76 -22.10
CA GLN A 546 -16.37 15.79 -23.12
C GLN A 546 -15.55 15.26 -24.31
N CYS A 547 -15.82 14.01 -24.67
CA CYS A 547 -15.04 13.25 -25.62
C CYS A 547 -15.98 12.39 -26.45
N GLU A 548 -16.07 12.71 -27.73
CA GLU A 548 -16.92 11.98 -28.67
C GLU A 548 -16.25 10.67 -29.06
N LEU A 549 -16.98 9.57 -28.89
CA LEU A 549 -16.56 8.23 -29.29
C LEU A 549 -17.48 7.74 -30.40
N ARG A 550 -16.91 7.43 -31.57
CA ARG A 550 -17.64 6.84 -32.70
C ARG A 550 -17.09 5.44 -32.97
N PRO A 551 -17.88 4.36 -32.79
CA PRO A 551 -17.40 3.03 -33.10
C PRO A 551 -17.02 2.90 -34.58
N LEU A 552 -15.90 2.25 -34.84
CA LEU A 552 -15.49 1.92 -36.20
C LEU A 552 -16.12 0.60 -36.64
N GLU A 553 -16.54 0.57 -37.91
CA GLU A 553 -17.03 -0.64 -38.55
C GLU A 553 -15.86 -1.57 -38.91
N VAL A 554 -16.06 -2.87 -38.70
CA VAL A 554 -15.02 -3.90 -38.86
C VAL A 554 -14.48 -3.97 -40.29
N HIS A 555 -15.30 -3.62 -41.28
CA HIS A 555 -14.93 -3.63 -42.70
C HIS A 555 -14.36 -2.30 -43.20
N SER A 556 -14.13 -1.32 -42.32
CA SER A 556 -13.54 -0.03 -42.70
C SER A 556 -12.02 -0.14 -42.93
N GLU A 557 -11.50 0.67 -43.84
CA GLU A 557 -10.05 0.75 -44.09
C GLU A 557 -9.27 1.18 -42.83
N GLU A 558 -9.84 2.08 -42.02
CA GLU A 558 -9.28 2.50 -40.73
C GLU A 558 -9.15 1.29 -39.77
N PHE A 559 -10.15 0.40 -39.72
CA PHE A 559 -10.10 -0.81 -38.89
C PHE A 559 -8.98 -1.76 -39.36
N SER A 560 -8.93 -2.07 -40.65
CA SER A 560 -7.89 -2.96 -41.21
C SER A 560 -6.48 -2.41 -41.04
N MET A 561 -6.31 -1.09 -41.14
CA MET A 561 -5.03 -0.42 -40.86
C MET A 561 -4.60 -0.63 -39.39
N ILE A 562 -5.50 -0.43 -38.43
CA ILE A 562 -5.20 -0.56 -36.99
C ILE A 562 -4.97 -2.03 -36.62
N GLU A 563 -5.75 -2.95 -37.19
CA GLU A 563 -5.55 -4.40 -37.01
C GLU A 563 -4.17 -4.82 -37.52
N LYS A 564 -3.81 -4.39 -38.74
CA LYS A 564 -2.48 -4.64 -39.31
C LYS A 564 -1.38 -4.03 -38.43
N TYR A 565 -1.56 -2.79 -37.97
CA TYR A 565 -0.59 -2.12 -37.12
C TYR A 565 -0.39 -2.86 -35.78
N THR A 566 -1.49 -3.28 -35.14
CA THR A 566 -1.48 -4.08 -33.90
C THR A 566 -0.72 -5.38 -34.09
N LYS A 567 -1.07 -6.15 -35.13
CA LYS A 567 -0.48 -7.47 -35.40
C LYS A 567 1.00 -7.38 -35.77
N ASN A 568 1.36 -6.47 -36.68
CA ASN A 568 2.73 -6.36 -37.16
C ASN A 568 3.68 -5.89 -36.06
N THR A 569 3.24 -4.99 -35.20
CA THR A 569 4.11 -4.35 -34.21
C THR A 569 4.01 -4.98 -32.82
N HIS A 570 3.62 -6.26 -32.77
CA HIS A 570 3.77 -7.11 -31.59
C HIS A 570 5.21 -7.60 -31.48
N ALA A 571 5.94 -7.06 -30.50
CA ALA A 571 7.33 -7.42 -30.24
C ALA A 571 7.52 -8.92 -29.94
N LYS A 572 8.53 -9.53 -30.58
CA LYS A 572 8.91 -10.94 -30.34
C LYS A 572 9.32 -11.23 -28.89
N THR A 573 9.84 -10.24 -28.16
CA THR A 573 10.22 -10.37 -26.74
C THR A 573 9.01 -10.33 -25.80
N HIS A 574 7.83 -9.89 -26.27
CA HIS A 574 6.59 -9.83 -25.49
C HIS A 574 5.64 -10.96 -25.90
N SER A 575 6.17 -12.19 -25.93
CA SER A 575 5.45 -13.37 -26.43
C SER A 575 4.58 -14.09 -25.39
N SER A 576 4.58 -13.60 -24.13
CA SER A 576 3.83 -14.15 -22.99
C SER A 576 2.32 -14.00 -23.10
N TYR A 577 1.85 -13.12 -23.99
CA TYR A 577 0.43 -12.93 -24.29
C TYR A 577 0.23 -12.71 -25.79
N ASP A 578 -1.01 -12.94 -26.21
CA ASP A 578 -1.59 -12.45 -27.46
C ASP A 578 -2.72 -11.46 -27.14
N VAL A 579 -3.25 -10.77 -28.14
CA VAL A 579 -4.36 -9.82 -27.96
C VAL A 579 -5.44 -10.01 -29.02
N ASP A 580 -6.70 -9.92 -28.59
CA ASP A 580 -7.84 -9.80 -29.49
C ASP A 580 -8.39 -8.37 -29.45
N ILE A 581 -8.61 -7.75 -30.61
CA ILE A 581 -9.30 -6.47 -30.68
C ILE A 581 -10.79 -6.70 -30.45
N ILE A 582 -11.34 -6.10 -29.40
CA ILE A 582 -12.77 -6.17 -29.09
C ILE A 582 -13.53 -5.12 -29.91
N GLN A 583 -13.08 -3.87 -29.84
CA GLN A 583 -13.70 -2.75 -30.54
C GLN A 583 -12.73 -1.58 -30.67
N ILE A 584 -12.95 -0.76 -31.70
CA ILE A 584 -12.18 0.45 -31.96
C ILE A 584 -13.16 1.62 -32.02
N PHE A 585 -12.80 2.73 -31.38
CA PHE A 585 -13.52 3.98 -31.46
C PHE A 585 -12.64 5.04 -32.12
N LYS A 586 -13.20 5.81 -33.03
CA LYS A 586 -12.66 7.11 -33.42
C LYS A 586 -12.95 8.08 -32.29
N VAL A 587 -11.94 8.84 -31.91
CA VAL A 587 -11.98 9.73 -30.74
C VAL A 587 -11.90 11.18 -31.20
N SER A 588 -12.76 12.02 -30.64
CA SER A 588 -12.68 13.47 -30.83
C SER A 588 -12.96 14.17 -29.50
N ARG A 589 -11.90 14.65 -28.85
CA ARG A 589 -12.00 15.33 -27.57
C ARG A 589 -12.23 16.84 -27.76
N GLU A 590 -13.09 17.40 -26.92
CA GLU A 590 -13.45 18.82 -26.97
C GLU A 590 -12.22 19.74 -26.81
N GLY A 591 -12.07 20.71 -27.72
CA GLY A 591 -10.97 21.67 -27.72
C GLY A 591 -9.60 21.14 -28.17
N GLU A 592 -9.45 19.84 -28.40
CA GLU A 592 -8.14 19.23 -28.69
C GLU A 592 -7.67 19.51 -30.11
N ALA A 593 -8.58 19.50 -31.09
CA ALA A 593 -8.27 19.82 -32.48
C ALA A 593 -7.80 21.29 -32.61
N GLU A 594 -8.44 22.21 -31.90
CA GLU A 594 -8.11 23.64 -31.90
C GLU A 594 -6.73 23.89 -31.29
N ARG A 595 -6.39 23.21 -30.18
CA ARG A 595 -5.04 23.29 -29.60
C ARG A 595 -3.98 22.71 -30.53
N PHE A 596 -4.28 21.57 -31.14
CA PHE A 596 -3.38 20.89 -32.07
C PHE A 596 -3.16 21.66 -33.38
N GLN A 597 -4.06 22.56 -33.75
CA GLN A 597 -3.99 23.33 -35.00
C GLN A 597 -2.63 24.02 -35.19
N LYS A 598 -1.99 24.49 -34.12
CA LYS A 598 -0.65 25.10 -34.13
C LYS A 598 0.44 24.17 -34.67
N PHE A 599 0.25 22.86 -34.53
CA PHE A 599 1.18 21.81 -34.94
C PHE A 599 0.71 21.02 -36.18
N SER A 600 -0.45 21.37 -36.75
CA SER A 600 -0.99 20.73 -37.96
C SER A 600 -0.06 20.85 -39.17
N GLY A 601 0.70 21.95 -39.29
CA GLY A 601 1.70 22.17 -40.33
C GLY A 601 3.07 21.55 -40.04
N THR A 602 3.27 20.97 -38.85
CA THR A 602 4.55 20.38 -38.44
C THR A 602 4.88 19.18 -39.33
N LYS A 603 6.14 19.10 -39.74
CA LYS A 603 6.70 17.95 -40.49
C LYS A 603 6.78 16.74 -39.55
N ASN A 604 6.78 15.52 -40.08
CA ASN A 604 6.90 14.30 -39.27
C ASN A 604 5.82 14.20 -38.15
N ARG A 605 4.57 14.00 -38.58
CA ARG A 605 3.47 13.64 -37.68
C ARG A 605 3.24 12.14 -37.78
N MET A 606 3.24 11.46 -36.65
CA MET A 606 3.12 10.00 -36.60
C MET A 606 1.92 9.58 -35.77
N LEU A 607 1.28 8.50 -36.17
CA LEU A 607 0.25 7.82 -35.38
C LEU A 607 0.95 6.81 -34.46
N LEU A 608 0.95 7.05 -33.15
CA LEU A 608 1.72 6.27 -32.18
C LEU A 608 0.86 5.75 -31.02
N TRP A 609 1.28 4.62 -30.45
CA TRP A 609 0.60 3.93 -29.37
C TRP A 609 0.93 4.53 -28.00
N HIS A 610 -0.11 4.72 -27.19
CA HIS A 610 -0.04 4.99 -25.77
C HIS A 610 -0.91 3.99 -25.01
N GLY A 611 -0.34 3.31 -24.01
CA GLY A 611 -1.08 2.40 -23.15
C GLY A 611 -1.12 2.92 -21.73
N SER A 612 -2.21 2.64 -21.02
CA SER A 612 -2.40 3.03 -19.62
C SER A 612 -3.35 2.07 -18.93
N ARG A 613 -3.28 2.01 -17.60
CA ARG A 613 -4.17 1.18 -16.77
C ARG A 613 -5.63 1.52 -17.04
N LEU A 614 -6.50 0.52 -16.89
CA LEU A 614 -7.93 0.68 -17.17
C LEU A 614 -8.58 1.82 -16.34
N THR A 615 -8.10 2.01 -15.11
CA THR A 615 -8.53 3.07 -14.17
C THR A 615 -8.29 4.49 -14.67
N ASN A 616 -7.31 4.68 -15.57
CA ASN A 616 -6.85 6.01 -15.96
C ASN A 616 -7.68 6.60 -17.10
N TRP A 617 -8.46 5.80 -17.83
CA TRP A 617 -9.11 6.23 -19.06
C TRP A 617 -10.23 7.25 -18.85
N ALA A 618 -10.93 7.23 -17.72
CA ALA A 618 -11.91 8.27 -17.40
C ALA A 618 -11.24 9.66 -17.26
N GLY A 619 -10.07 9.71 -16.60
CA GLY A 619 -9.26 10.94 -16.48
C GLY A 619 -8.61 11.37 -17.80
N ILE A 620 -8.07 10.41 -18.57
CA ILE A 620 -7.42 10.68 -19.87
C ILE A 620 -8.44 11.19 -20.90
N LEU A 621 -9.63 10.57 -21.00
CA LEU A 621 -10.63 11.00 -21.98
C LEU A 621 -11.23 12.36 -21.65
N SER A 622 -11.42 12.67 -20.35
CA SER A 622 -11.96 13.96 -19.91
C SER A 622 -10.98 15.13 -20.07
N GLN A 623 -9.71 14.93 -19.72
CA GLN A 623 -8.75 16.04 -19.62
C GLN A 623 -7.63 15.99 -20.66
N GLY A 624 -7.45 14.86 -21.35
CA GLY A 624 -6.33 14.60 -22.25
C GLY A 624 -5.13 13.94 -21.56
N LEU A 625 -4.11 13.59 -22.34
CA LEU A 625 -2.82 13.15 -21.80
C LEU A 625 -2.08 14.32 -21.15
N ARG A 626 -1.58 14.12 -19.93
CA ARG A 626 -0.90 15.16 -19.13
C ARG A 626 0.56 14.82 -18.92
N ILE A 627 1.37 15.87 -18.78
CA ILE A 627 2.75 15.72 -18.32
C ILE A 627 2.73 15.63 -16.80
N ALA A 628 3.62 14.80 -16.25
CA ALA A 628 3.78 14.66 -14.81
C ALA A 628 3.99 16.03 -14.12
N PRO A 629 3.41 16.24 -12.93
CA PRO A 629 3.46 17.53 -12.25
C PRO A 629 4.91 17.91 -11.84
N PRO A 630 5.22 19.20 -11.61
CA PRO A 630 6.57 19.64 -11.25
C PRO A 630 7.11 19.02 -9.95
N GLU A 631 6.21 18.64 -9.03
CA GLU A 631 6.51 17.96 -7.76
C GLU A 631 7.00 16.52 -7.97
N ALA A 632 6.65 15.86 -9.07
CA ALA A 632 7.10 14.49 -9.33
C ALA A 632 8.63 14.41 -9.49
N PRO A 633 9.30 13.33 -9.06
CA PRO A 633 10.70 13.10 -9.44
C PRO A 633 10.86 12.99 -10.96
N VAL A 634 11.99 13.44 -11.49
CA VAL A 634 12.40 13.10 -12.87
C VAL A 634 12.90 11.65 -12.94
N THR A 635 13.56 11.19 -11.86
CA THR A 635 14.02 9.81 -11.71
C THR A 635 12.83 8.85 -11.72
N GLY A 636 12.78 8.00 -12.74
CA GLY A 636 11.63 7.13 -13.04
C GLY A 636 11.19 7.25 -14.50
N TYR A 637 11.43 8.41 -15.11
CA TYR A 637 11.24 8.66 -16.54
C TYR A 637 12.60 8.58 -17.27
N MET A 638 12.67 7.83 -18.37
CA MET A 638 13.95 7.59 -19.05
C MET A 638 14.50 8.82 -19.79
N PHE A 639 13.61 9.70 -20.23
CA PHE A 639 13.88 10.88 -21.06
C PHE A 639 13.20 12.15 -20.53
N GLY A 640 13.20 12.33 -19.21
CA GLY A 640 12.56 13.49 -18.57
C GLY A 640 11.03 13.39 -18.53
N LYS A 641 10.38 14.42 -17.98
CA LYS A 641 8.92 14.45 -17.83
C LYS A 641 8.27 14.88 -19.14
N GLY A 642 7.59 13.96 -19.80
CA GLY A 642 6.85 14.20 -21.03
C GLY A 642 5.76 13.16 -21.23
N VAL A 643 5.05 13.24 -22.35
CA VAL A 643 4.11 12.19 -22.73
C VAL A 643 4.83 11.18 -23.62
N TYR A 644 4.83 9.92 -23.19
CA TYR A 644 5.55 8.83 -23.84
C TYR A 644 4.64 8.05 -24.80
N PHE A 645 5.17 7.79 -25.98
CA PHE A 645 4.55 7.00 -27.03
C PHE A 645 5.52 5.93 -27.56
N ALA A 646 4.98 4.87 -28.16
CA ALA A 646 5.76 3.85 -28.86
C ALA A 646 5.21 3.61 -30.26
N ASP A 647 6.09 3.22 -31.18
CA ASP A 647 5.72 2.71 -32.48
C ASP A 647 5.37 1.21 -32.46
N MET A 648 5.73 0.51 -31.38
CA MET A 648 5.44 -0.90 -31.13
C MET A 648 4.20 -1.07 -30.26
N PHE A 649 3.16 -1.73 -30.77
CA PHE A 649 1.92 -2.01 -30.04
C PHE A 649 2.19 -2.66 -28.68
N SER A 650 2.92 -3.79 -28.65
CA SER A 650 3.07 -4.57 -27.41
C SER A 650 3.92 -3.88 -26.35
N LYS A 651 4.74 -2.88 -26.73
CA LYS A 651 5.46 -2.04 -25.77
C LYS A 651 4.50 -1.16 -25.00
N SER A 652 3.58 -0.49 -25.69
CA SER A 652 2.52 0.30 -25.05
C SER A 652 1.50 -0.59 -24.35
N ALA A 653 1.19 -1.76 -24.88
CA ALA A 653 0.25 -2.72 -24.27
C ALA A 653 0.66 -3.15 -22.85
N ASN A 654 1.97 -3.28 -22.58
CA ASN A 654 2.47 -3.62 -21.23
C ASN A 654 2.08 -2.58 -20.16
N TYR A 655 1.81 -1.33 -20.54
CA TYR A 655 1.33 -0.29 -19.61
C TYR A 655 -0.16 -0.41 -19.26
N CYS A 656 -0.90 -1.31 -19.91
CA CYS A 656 -2.28 -1.63 -19.50
C CYS A 656 -2.32 -2.36 -18.15
N CYS A 657 -1.21 -3.02 -17.77
CA CYS A 657 -1.10 -3.84 -16.57
C CYS A 657 -2.19 -4.92 -16.43
N SER A 658 -2.68 -5.45 -17.56
CA SER A 658 -3.66 -6.54 -17.58
C SER A 658 -3.09 -7.83 -16.99
N SER A 659 -3.96 -8.70 -16.49
CA SER A 659 -3.60 -9.96 -15.83
C SER A 659 -4.58 -11.08 -16.21
N GLN A 660 -4.29 -12.32 -15.80
CA GLN A 660 -5.23 -13.43 -16.00
C GLN A 660 -6.56 -13.22 -15.27
N ALA A 661 -6.58 -12.43 -14.20
CA ALA A 661 -7.79 -12.08 -13.46
C ALA A 661 -8.56 -10.92 -14.10
N SER A 662 -7.87 -10.05 -14.85
CA SER A 662 -8.45 -8.91 -15.56
C SER A 662 -7.76 -8.75 -16.91
N THR A 663 -8.33 -9.41 -17.92
CA THR A 663 -7.76 -9.48 -19.27
C THR A 663 -8.09 -8.27 -20.14
N ALA A 664 -9.07 -7.44 -19.75
CA ALA A 664 -9.41 -6.25 -20.51
C ALA A 664 -8.26 -5.24 -20.50
N GLY A 665 -8.04 -4.57 -21.62
CA GLY A 665 -7.14 -3.42 -21.71
C GLY A 665 -7.58 -2.45 -22.79
N VAL A 666 -7.03 -1.24 -22.69
CA VAL A 666 -7.38 -0.13 -23.57
C VAL A 666 -6.08 0.58 -23.94
N LEU A 667 -5.94 0.90 -25.22
CA LEU A 667 -4.83 1.64 -25.77
C LEU A 667 -5.36 2.80 -26.61
N LEU A 668 -4.50 3.80 -26.79
CA LEU A 668 -4.79 4.99 -27.57
C LEU A 668 -3.78 5.12 -28.71
N LEU A 669 -4.27 5.42 -29.90
CA LEU A 669 -3.48 5.89 -31.02
C LEU A 669 -3.65 7.41 -31.12
N CYS A 670 -2.54 8.12 -30.96
CA CYS A 670 -2.51 9.57 -31.07
C CYS A 670 -1.74 9.98 -32.33
N GLU A 671 -2.25 11.00 -33.01
CA GLU A 671 -1.45 11.81 -33.93
C GLU A 671 -0.53 12.68 -33.06
N VAL A 672 0.76 12.45 -33.19
CA VAL A 672 1.80 13.16 -32.44
C VAL A 672 2.65 13.95 -33.41
N ALA A 673 2.67 15.27 -33.23
CA ALA A 673 3.50 16.17 -34.01
C ALA A 673 4.93 16.17 -33.46
N LEU A 674 5.78 15.28 -33.98
CA LEU A 674 7.14 15.08 -33.49
C LEU A 674 8.10 16.15 -33.98
N GLY A 675 7.90 16.64 -35.20
CA GLY A 675 8.84 17.57 -35.82
C GLY A 675 10.23 16.97 -35.97
N ASP A 676 11.25 17.83 -35.84
CA ASP A 676 12.63 17.40 -35.77
C ASP A 676 12.91 16.84 -34.37
N MET A 677 13.31 15.57 -34.32
CA MET A 677 13.52 14.83 -33.07
C MET A 677 14.97 14.93 -32.58
N ALA A 678 15.17 15.01 -31.27
CA ALA A 678 16.45 14.76 -30.62
C ALA A 678 16.59 13.24 -30.39
N GLU A 679 17.49 12.60 -31.13
CA GLU A 679 17.71 11.15 -31.03
C GLU A 679 18.70 10.83 -29.91
N LEU A 680 18.29 9.98 -28.96
CA LEU A 680 19.09 9.59 -27.79
C LEU A 680 19.21 8.06 -27.70
N PRO A 681 20.43 7.50 -27.72
CA PRO A 681 20.64 6.05 -27.64
C PRO A 681 20.58 5.49 -26.21
N THR A 682 20.74 6.35 -25.20
CA THR A 682 20.74 6.00 -23.77
C THR A 682 19.87 6.96 -22.98
N ALA A 683 19.42 6.54 -21.81
CA ALA A 683 18.62 7.35 -20.90
C ALA A 683 19.27 8.71 -20.63
N ASN A 684 18.47 9.76 -20.60
CA ASN A 684 18.89 11.12 -20.27
C ASN A 684 17.73 11.83 -19.55
N TYR A 685 17.88 12.03 -18.25
CA TYR A 685 16.86 12.65 -17.41
C TYR A 685 16.57 14.11 -17.77
N ASP A 686 17.51 14.80 -18.43
CA ASP A 686 17.38 16.20 -18.88
C ASP A 686 16.91 16.31 -20.35
N ALA A 687 16.36 15.25 -20.94
CA ALA A 687 15.96 15.25 -22.35
C ALA A 687 14.77 16.18 -22.67
N ASP A 688 14.08 16.69 -21.65
CA ASP A 688 13.08 17.77 -21.78
C ASP A 688 13.69 19.12 -22.15
N LYS A 689 15.00 19.31 -21.89
CA LYS A 689 15.79 20.45 -22.36
C LYS A 689 16.18 20.25 -23.82
N LEU A 690 15.19 20.37 -24.70
CA LEU A 690 15.36 20.16 -26.14
C LEU A 690 16.41 21.11 -26.75
N PRO A 691 17.32 20.60 -27.62
CA PRO A 691 18.20 21.45 -28.40
C PRO A 691 17.42 22.42 -29.30
N PRO A 692 17.99 23.59 -29.66
CA PRO A 692 17.33 24.53 -30.55
C PRO A 692 16.83 23.89 -31.86
N GLY A 693 15.57 24.14 -32.20
CA GLY A 693 14.92 23.59 -33.40
C GLY A 693 14.34 22.18 -33.25
N LYS A 694 14.61 21.47 -32.14
CA LYS A 694 13.99 20.17 -31.85
C LYS A 694 12.65 20.36 -31.13
N LEU A 695 11.68 19.51 -31.46
CA LEU A 695 10.31 19.56 -30.89
C LEU A 695 9.97 18.36 -30.00
N SER A 696 10.71 17.27 -30.12
CA SER A 696 10.50 16.03 -29.38
C SER A 696 11.79 15.25 -29.23
N THR A 697 11.78 14.26 -28.34
CA THR A 697 12.87 13.32 -28.13
C THR A 697 12.48 11.94 -28.66
N LYS A 698 13.45 11.26 -29.28
CA LYS A 698 13.33 9.85 -29.68
C LYS A 698 14.37 9.03 -28.95
N GLY A 699 13.91 8.15 -28.06
CA GLY A 699 14.74 7.07 -27.55
C GLY A 699 14.97 6.04 -28.65
N VAL A 700 16.21 5.87 -29.10
CA VAL A 700 16.55 4.99 -30.25
C VAL A 700 16.66 3.55 -29.79
N GLY A 701 15.74 2.71 -30.25
CA GLY A 701 15.71 1.28 -29.97
C GLY A 701 16.43 0.43 -31.01
N GLY A 702 16.93 -0.73 -30.60
CA GLY A 702 17.56 -1.69 -31.51
C GLY A 702 16.60 -2.28 -32.55
N THR A 703 15.30 -2.34 -32.26
CA THR A 703 14.26 -2.84 -33.18
C THR A 703 13.17 -1.79 -33.38
N ALA A 704 12.74 -1.58 -34.62
CA ALA A 704 11.68 -0.64 -34.98
C ALA A 704 10.89 -1.14 -36.20
N PRO A 705 9.63 -0.71 -36.41
CA PRO A 705 8.89 -0.98 -37.64
C PRO A 705 9.64 -0.50 -38.88
N ASP A 706 9.54 -1.24 -39.99
CA ASP A 706 10.08 -0.80 -41.26
C ASP A 706 9.29 0.40 -41.82
N LEU A 707 9.91 1.59 -41.82
CA LEU A 707 9.30 2.81 -42.35
C LEU A 707 9.07 2.78 -43.87
N SER A 708 9.72 1.89 -44.62
CA SER A 708 9.42 1.71 -46.05
C SER A 708 8.07 1.06 -46.31
N GLU A 709 7.53 0.34 -45.31
CA GLU A 709 6.19 -0.25 -45.31
C GLU A 709 5.16 0.64 -44.59
N ALA A 710 5.55 1.85 -44.16
CA ALA A 710 4.66 2.77 -43.47
C ALA A 710 3.55 3.25 -44.40
N GLN A 711 2.34 3.36 -43.86
CA GLN A 711 1.21 3.94 -44.57
C GLN A 711 1.13 5.44 -44.27
N LYS A 712 0.88 6.25 -45.29
CA LYS A 712 0.64 7.69 -45.13
C LYS A 712 -0.84 7.99 -45.33
N LEU A 713 -1.45 8.66 -44.36
CA LEU A 713 -2.84 9.09 -44.42
C LEU A 713 -3.00 10.33 -45.31
N GLU A 714 -4.23 10.63 -45.73
CA GLU A 714 -4.56 11.78 -46.59
C GLU A 714 -4.16 13.12 -45.97
N ASP A 715 -4.28 13.24 -44.66
CA ASP A 715 -3.85 14.41 -43.88
C ASP A 715 -2.33 14.52 -43.71
N GLY A 716 -1.58 13.52 -44.18
CA GLY A 716 -0.12 13.48 -44.17
C GLY A 716 0.49 12.79 -42.94
N VAL A 717 -0.32 12.24 -42.04
CA VAL A 717 0.15 11.48 -40.87
C VAL A 717 0.76 10.15 -41.31
N ILE A 718 1.88 9.78 -40.70
CA ILE A 718 2.60 8.54 -40.96
C ILE A 718 2.18 7.48 -39.95
N VAL A 719 1.79 6.29 -40.42
CA VAL A 719 1.44 5.14 -39.60
C VAL A 719 2.54 4.09 -39.75
N PRO A 720 3.44 3.91 -38.76
CA PRO A 720 4.59 3.01 -38.85
C PRO A 720 4.18 1.55 -38.61
N LEU A 721 3.32 1.02 -39.48
CA LEU A 721 2.72 -0.33 -39.38
C LEU A 721 3.54 -1.46 -40.04
N GLY A 722 4.77 -1.16 -40.44
CA GLY A 722 5.68 -2.12 -41.06
C GLY A 722 6.11 -3.23 -40.11
N THR A 723 6.62 -4.31 -40.68
CA THR A 723 7.18 -5.41 -39.89
C THR A 723 8.44 -4.95 -39.14
N PRO A 724 8.65 -5.36 -37.86
CA PRO A 724 9.80 -4.91 -37.08
C PRO A 724 11.12 -5.43 -37.64
N LYS A 725 12.08 -4.54 -37.86
CA LYS A 725 13.45 -4.85 -38.28
C LYS A 725 14.50 -4.34 -37.28
N GLN A 726 15.66 -5.00 -37.26
CA GLN A 726 16.82 -4.52 -36.52
C GLN A 726 17.37 -3.25 -37.18
N GLN A 727 17.66 -2.24 -36.38
CA GLN A 727 18.22 -0.99 -36.85
C GLN A 727 19.75 -1.12 -37.02
N SER A 728 20.28 -0.57 -38.11
CA SER A 728 21.71 -0.63 -38.47
C SER A 728 22.57 0.40 -37.71
N GLY A 729 21.98 1.17 -36.80
CA GLY A 729 22.61 2.28 -36.08
C GLY A 729 23.40 1.88 -34.82
N PRO A 730 23.96 2.86 -34.10
CA PRO A 730 24.66 2.62 -32.84
C PRO A 730 23.74 1.91 -31.85
N LYS A 731 24.23 0.83 -31.23
CA LYS A 731 23.47 0.02 -30.27
C LYS A 731 23.21 0.86 -29.01
N GLY A 732 21.98 1.35 -28.89
CA GLY A 732 21.47 1.98 -27.67
C GLY A 732 21.13 0.97 -26.58
N SER A 733 20.77 1.48 -25.40
CA SER A 733 20.31 0.66 -24.26
C SER A 733 18.85 0.19 -24.40
N LEU A 734 18.13 0.73 -25.39
CA LEU A 734 16.72 0.44 -25.64
C LEU A 734 16.54 -0.70 -26.63
N LEU A 735 15.60 -1.61 -26.35
CA LEU A 735 15.20 -2.66 -27.30
C LEU A 735 14.30 -2.11 -28.41
N TYR A 736 13.45 -1.14 -28.10
CA TYR A 736 12.43 -0.57 -28.98
C TYR A 736 12.36 0.95 -28.79
N ASN A 737 11.91 1.66 -29.81
CA ASN A 737 11.83 3.11 -29.78
C ASN A 737 10.90 3.65 -28.69
N GLU A 738 11.15 4.89 -28.29
CA GLU A 738 10.22 5.75 -27.53
C GLU A 738 10.18 7.12 -28.17
N TYR A 739 8.99 7.72 -28.20
CA TYR A 739 8.79 9.07 -28.68
C TYR A 739 8.19 9.89 -27.55
N ILE A 740 8.84 11.00 -27.22
CA ILE A 740 8.49 11.82 -26.06
C ILE A 740 8.26 13.24 -26.54
N VAL A 741 7.09 13.78 -26.19
CA VAL A 741 6.74 15.18 -26.39
C VAL A 741 6.61 15.89 -25.05
N TYR A 742 7.12 17.12 -25.00
CA TYR A 742 7.16 17.95 -23.78
C TYR A 742 6.12 19.09 -23.81
N ASN A 743 5.21 19.05 -24.80
CA ASN A 743 4.07 19.95 -24.91
C ASN A 743 2.83 19.13 -25.31
N VAL A 744 1.79 19.19 -24.48
CA VAL A 744 0.53 18.44 -24.68
C VAL A 744 -0.25 18.91 -25.91
N GLU A 745 -0.02 20.14 -26.39
CA GLU A 745 -0.65 20.64 -27.63
C GLU A 745 -0.11 19.94 -28.90
N GLN A 746 0.99 19.18 -28.79
CA GLN A 746 1.54 18.37 -29.89
C GLN A 746 0.81 17.03 -30.07
N ILE A 747 -0.25 16.77 -29.31
CA ILE A 747 -0.93 15.48 -29.24
C ILE A 747 -2.39 15.67 -29.61
N ARG A 748 -2.88 14.79 -30.49
CA ARG A 748 -4.30 14.66 -30.80
C ARG A 748 -4.70 13.19 -30.79
N MET A 749 -5.69 12.85 -29.98
CA MET A 749 -6.26 11.51 -29.93
C MET A 749 -7.00 11.21 -31.24
N ARG A 750 -6.78 10.03 -31.81
CA ARG A 750 -7.43 9.62 -33.07
C ARG A 750 -8.27 8.37 -32.89
N TYR A 751 -7.71 7.35 -32.26
CA TYR A 751 -8.41 6.08 -32.07
C TYR A 751 -8.17 5.52 -30.68
N LEU A 752 -9.21 4.97 -30.07
CA LEU A 752 -9.15 4.20 -28.84
C LEU A 752 -9.44 2.74 -29.17
N VAL A 753 -8.53 1.86 -28.79
CA VAL A 753 -8.56 0.44 -29.12
C VAL A 753 -8.77 -0.34 -27.83
N GLN A 754 -9.92 -0.98 -27.71
CA GLN A 754 -10.18 -1.92 -26.62
C GLN A 754 -9.74 -3.32 -27.05
N VAL A 755 -8.91 -3.95 -26.22
CA VAL A 755 -8.36 -5.28 -26.45
C VAL A 755 -8.65 -6.22 -25.28
N ASN A 756 -8.60 -7.52 -25.56
CA ASN A 756 -8.53 -8.57 -24.56
C ASN A 756 -7.16 -9.24 -24.61
N PHE A 757 -6.50 -9.37 -23.46
CA PHE A 757 -5.21 -10.04 -23.34
C PHE A 757 -5.40 -11.54 -23.11
N ASN A 758 -4.78 -12.35 -23.97
CA ASN A 758 -4.77 -13.80 -23.91
C ASN A 758 -3.41 -14.28 -23.40
N PHE A 759 -3.29 -14.45 -22.08
CA PHE A 759 -2.04 -14.91 -21.47
C PHE A 759 -1.82 -16.40 -21.73
N LYS A 760 -0.61 -16.75 -22.20
CA LYS A 760 -0.22 -18.15 -22.41
C LYS A 760 0.07 -18.78 -21.04
N ARG A 761 -0.47 -19.98 -20.81
CA ARG A 761 -0.23 -20.78 -19.59
C ARG A 761 1.14 -21.41 -19.58
#